data_AF-A0A7X4Z5B8-F1
#
_entry.id   AF-A0A7X4Z5B8-F1
#
_cell.length_a   1.000
_cell.length_b   1.000
_cell.length_c   1.000
_cell.angle_alpha   90.00
_cell.angle_beta   90.00
_cell.angle_gamma   90.00
#
_symmetry.space_group_name_H-M   'P 1'
#
loop_
_entity.id
_entity.type
_entity.pdbx_description
1 polymer ?
#
loop_
_entity_poly.entity_id
_entity_poly.type
_entity_poly.pdbx_seq_one_letter_code
_entity_poly.pdbx_strand_id
1 'polypeptide(L)'
;MIKTLSNIFKQDKEKFVIPKGVQQAIPIQAVWADGIFQIGRNKFARTYKFVDINYAVASREDKEAMFLEYSELLNSFDSGATTKITINNRRLNRQDFEKAILIPMQEDGLDLYRKEYNAMLLEKATGANSIVQEKYVTVSVYKKSIEEARTYFSRIGTDLVSHFSRLGSKCVEMDATDKLRALHDFYRTGEETSFRFDLAETMRKGHSFKDFICPDSLEFEKDHFRMGNRYGRVLFLREYASYIKDNMIAELTDLSRNLMMSIDVIPIPTDEAVREVENRLLGVETNITNWQRKQNANNNFSAVVPYDMEQQRKESKEFLDDLTTRDQRMMFAVLTLVHTADTKEQLDADTDTLLTVARKHLCQFATLKYQQMDGLNTALPIGHRKINALRTLTTESLAVLMPFRVQEIMDEGGIYCGENAISHNLIMCNKAKLLNPNSFLLGVPGSGKSFSAKMLIVFLALATGDDILICDPEREYGSLIEAMGGEVIRIAAGSRDHINAMDMVEGYGDGGNPVIDKSEFVLSLFEQLDKKGVSAKEKSIIDRCTAAVYEDYQSGGNVPTLCRLREKMLEQPEREAKDLALALELFTSGSLDAFAHESNVDVNSRMIVYDIMDLGKQLKTMGLLVITDAMLNRVTENWKKGKRTHIFLDEFHVVFENEYSGAFFNSAWRRFRKRNAFPNAITQNVEYLLDSVLASTMLSNSEYIVMLNQAASDRQKLADLLNISNEQMSYITNADAGCGLIKYGSSLVPFINKFPKNTRLYRLMTTKPGEDSANRSR
;
A
#
# COMPACT_ATOMS: atom_id res chain seq x y z
N MET A 1 44.69 2.85 15.44
CA MET A 1 43.45 2.21 14.98
C MET A 1 42.43 2.38 16.08
N ILE A 2 41.26 2.92 15.74
CA ILE A 2 40.11 3.07 16.64
C ILE A 2 39.90 1.76 17.44
N LYS A 3 39.80 1.88 18.77
CA LYS A 3 39.53 0.83 19.76
C LYS A 3 38.26 0.04 19.42
N THR A 4 37.19 0.71 19.00
CA THR A 4 35.94 0.05 18.58
C THR A 4 36.19 -0.92 17.42
N LEU A 5 36.85 -0.49 16.34
CA LEU A 5 37.25 -1.38 15.24
C LEU A 5 38.20 -2.50 15.69
N SER A 6 39.17 -2.17 16.54
CA SER A 6 40.12 -3.15 17.07
C SER A 6 39.42 -4.25 17.86
N ASN A 7 38.37 -3.92 18.60
CA ASN A 7 37.56 -4.87 19.36
C ASN A 7 36.70 -5.73 18.43
N ILE A 8 36.02 -5.12 17.46
CA ILE A 8 35.19 -5.83 16.48
C ILE A 8 36.05 -6.82 15.67
N PHE A 9 37.22 -6.40 15.18
CA PHE A 9 38.12 -7.30 14.46
C PHE A 9 38.65 -8.45 15.31
N LYS A 10 38.84 -8.25 16.62
CA LYS A 10 39.20 -9.33 17.54
C LYS A 10 38.03 -10.30 17.75
N GLN A 11 36.81 -9.78 17.86
CA GLN A 11 35.60 -10.59 18.04
C GLN A 11 35.24 -11.38 16.78
N ASP A 12 35.45 -10.80 15.60
CA ASP A 12 35.19 -11.40 14.28
C ASP A 12 36.35 -12.31 13.81
N LYS A 13 37.41 -12.45 14.61
CA LYS A 13 38.58 -13.25 14.23
C LYS A 13 38.23 -14.74 14.25
N GLU A 14 38.00 -15.28 13.07
CA GLU A 14 37.80 -16.71 12.84
C GLU A 14 39.00 -17.33 12.13
N LYS A 15 39.23 -18.63 12.35
CA LYS A 15 40.18 -19.39 11.54
C LYS A 15 39.54 -19.62 10.17
N PHE A 16 40.25 -19.29 9.09
CA PHE A 16 39.81 -19.69 7.76
C PHE A 16 39.80 -21.22 7.67
N VAL A 17 38.65 -21.78 7.31
CA VAL A 17 38.46 -23.22 7.10
C VAL A 17 37.80 -23.38 5.74
N ILE A 18 38.40 -24.23 4.89
CA ILE A 18 37.82 -24.58 3.60
C ILE A 18 36.54 -25.39 3.89
N PRO A 19 35.35 -24.93 3.44
CA PRO A 19 34.10 -25.66 3.62
C PRO A 19 34.18 -27.04 2.97
N LYS A 20 33.82 -28.09 3.71
CA LYS A 20 33.74 -29.48 3.20
C LYS A 20 32.39 -29.82 2.59
N GLY A 21 31.43 -28.91 2.64
CA GLY A 21 30.10 -29.05 2.07
C GLY A 21 29.34 -27.72 2.10
N VAL A 22 28.24 -27.65 1.35
CA VAL A 22 27.46 -26.43 1.15
C VAL A 22 27.00 -25.81 2.48
N GLN A 23 26.56 -26.63 3.43
CA GLN A 23 26.13 -26.17 4.76
C GLN A 23 27.21 -25.40 5.53
N GLN A 24 28.49 -25.72 5.32
CA GLN A 24 29.59 -25.05 6.00
C GLN A 24 29.92 -23.68 5.39
N ALA A 25 29.48 -23.40 4.15
CA ALA A 25 29.64 -22.10 3.52
C ALA A 25 28.69 -21.04 4.13
N ILE A 26 27.58 -21.47 4.74
CA ILE A 26 26.59 -20.63 5.41
C ILE A 26 26.94 -20.52 6.91
N PRO A 27 27.38 -19.34 7.42
CA PRO A 27 27.99 -19.20 8.74
C PRO A 27 26.95 -19.03 9.87
N ILE A 28 25.96 -19.94 9.91
CA ILE A 28 24.95 -20.02 10.99
C ILE A 28 25.24 -21.28 11.81
N GLN A 29 25.37 -21.14 13.12
CA GLN A 29 25.68 -22.24 14.04
C GLN A 29 24.41 -22.79 14.71
N ALA A 30 23.51 -21.89 15.12
CA ALA A 30 22.25 -22.24 15.77
C ALA A 30 21.16 -21.21 15.46
N VAL A 31 19.90 -21.63 15.55
CA VAL A 31 18.71 -20.79 15.36
C VAL A 31 17.73 -21.04 16.51
N TRP A 32 17.07 -19.99 16.98
CA TRP A 32 16.01 -20.06 17.99
C TRP A 32 14.69 -19.58 17.40
N ALA A 33 13.56 -20.07 17.93
CA ALA A 33 12.22 -19.79 17.43
C ALA A 33 11.90 -18.28 17.33
N ASP A 34 12.47 -17.48 18.23
CA ASP A 34 12.33 -16.01 18.28
C ASP A 34 13.11 -15.24 17.21
N GLY A 35 13.73 -15.96 16.25
CA GLY A 35 14.45 -15.40 15.11
C GLY A 35 15.90 -15.04 15.39
N ILE A 36 16.41 -15.31 16.59
CA ILE A 36 17.83 -15.08 16.91
C ILE A 36 18.67 -16.16 16.23
N PHE A 37 19.73 -15.77 15.53
CA PHE A 37 20.72 -16.66 14.94
C PHE A 37 22.05 -16.51 15.66
N GLN A 38 22.74 -17.61 15.96
CA GLN A 38 24.14 -17.59 16.38
C GLN A 38 25.02 -17.73 15.15
N ILE A 39 25.85 -16.73 14.89
CA ILE A 39 26.65 -16.58 13.66
C ILE A 39 28.16 -16.61 13.91
N GLY A 40 28.55 -16.99 15.12
CA GLY A 40 29.93 -17.10 15.60
C GLY A 40 29.90 -17.57 17.06
N ARG A 41 31.08 -17.80 17.67
CA ARG A 41 31.16 -18.43 19.00
C ARG A 41 30.30 -17.76 20.07
N ASN A 42 30.16 -16.44 20.04
CA ASN A 42 29.40 -15.62 20.99
C ASN A 42 28.77 -14.41 20.28
N LYS A 43 28.43 -14.57 19.00
CA LYS A 43 27.87 -13.50 18.17
C LYS A 43 26.48 -13.91 17.75
N PHE A 44 25.50 -13.07 18.09
CA PHE A 44 24.09 -13.30 17.83
C PHE A 44 23.57 -12.22 16.90
N ALA A 45 22.61 -12.57 16.06
CA ALA A 45 21.98 -11.66 15.12
C ALA A 45 20.46 -11.80 15.12
N ARG A 46 19.76 -10.67 15.07
CA ARG A 46 18.30 -10.63 14.94
C ARG A 46 17.92 -9.70 13.79
N THR A 47 16.86 -10.07 13.06
CA THR A 47 16.43 -9.39 11.84
C THR A 47 15.00 -8.92 11.98
N TYR A 48 14.73 -7.75 11.42
CA TYR A 48 13.42 -7.12 11.37
C TYR A 48 13.14 -6.78 9.90
N LYS A 49 11.90 -6.97 9.46
CA LYS A 49 11.44 -6.61 8.11
C LYS A 49 10.74 -5.26 8.19
N PHE A 50 11.04 -4.35 7.27
CA PHE A 50 10.38 -3.05 7.20
C PHE A 50 9.81 -2.76 5.81
N VAL A 51 8.75 -1.97 5.78
CA VAL A 51 8.00 -1.64 4.55
C VAL A 51 8.55 -0.37 3.90
N ASP A 52 8.54 -0.31 2.57
CA ASP A 52 8.96 0.88 1.86
C ASP A 52 8.03 2.08 2.12
N ILE A 53 8.52 3.30 1.89
CA ILE A 53 7.75 4.54 1.97
C ILE A 53 7.88 5.30 0.65
N ASN A 54 6.98 6.24 0.41
CA ASN A 54 6.94 7.03 -0.82
C ASN A 54 7.96 8.18 -0.81
N TYR A 55 9.25 7.84 -0.76
CA TYR A 55 10.33 8.82 -0.77
C TYR A 55 10.46 9.52 -2.13
N ALA A 56 10.34 8.79 -3.24
CA ALA A 56 10.58 9.35 -4.59
C ALA A 56 9.63 10.50 -4.96
N VAL A 57 8.38 10.42 -4.51
CA VAL A 57 7.29 11.39 -4.77
C VAL A 57 6.96 12.29 -3.58
N ALA A 58 7.75 12.24 -2.51
CA ALA A 58 7.63 13.19 -1.42
C ALA A 58 8.08 14.60 -1.86
N SER A 59 7.52 15.62 -1.22
CA SER A 59 7.95 17.00 -1.42
C SER A 59 9.38 17.22 -0.98
N ARG A 60 9.98 18.34 -1.40
CA ARG A 60 11.32 18.68 -0.93
C ARG A 60 11.36 18.79 0.59
N GLU A 61 10.40 19.49 1.19
CA GLU A 61 10.29 19.62 2.64
C GLU A 61 10.11 18.26 3.32
N ASP A 62 9.24 17.39 2.77
CA ASP A 62 9.03 16.04 3.29
C ASP A 62 10.28 15.15 3.14
N LYS A 63 11.01 15.26 2.02
CA LYS A 63 12.28 14.53 1.80
C LYS A 63 13.34 14.96 2.79
N GLU A 64 13.44 16.26 3.07
CA GLU A 64 14.34 16.80 4.09
C GLU A 64 13.94 16.27 5.48
N ALA A 65 12.65 16.25 5.82
CA ALA A 65 12.16 15.67 7.09
C ALA A 65 12.43 14.16 7.19
N MET A 66 12.13 13.38 6.15
CA MET A 66 12.42 11.94 6.08
C MET A 66 13.93 11.65 6.17
N PHE A 67 14.75 12.51 5.56
CA PHE A 67 16.21 12.39 5.63
C PHE A 67 16.74 12.63 7.05
N LEU A 68 16.20 13.63 7.76
CA LEU A 68 16.55 13.89 9.15
C LEU A 68 16.10 12.75 10.07
N GLU A 69 14.86 12.25 9.92
CA GLU A 69 14.38 11.09 10.69
C GLU A 69 15.19 9.81 10.41
N TYR A 70 15.65 9.63 9.17
CA TYR A 70 16.54 8.51 8.82
C TYR A 70 17.93 8.70 9.43
N SER A 71 18.43 9.94 9.49
CA SER A 71 19.68 10.27 10.19
C SER A 71 19.58 9.97 11.69
N GLU A 72 18.44 10.26 12.32
CA GLU A 72 18.15 9.88 13.71
C GLU A 72 18.11 8.37 13.90
N LEU A 73 17.52 7.61 12.96
CA LEU A 73 17.58 6.15 12.97
C LEU A 73 19.03 5.66 12.92
N LEU A 74 19.87 6.19 12.03
CA LEU A 74 21.29 5.83 11.94
C LEU A 74 22.04 6.18 13.23
N ASN A 75 21.77 7.35 13.81
CA ASN A 75 22.33 7.78 15.09
C ASN A 75 21.88 6.89 16.26
N SER A 76 20.71 6.24 16.18
CA SER A 76 20.25 5.30 17.19
C SER A 76 21.03 3.99 17.23
N PHE A 77 21.83 3.69 16.20
CA PHE A 77 22.59 2.44 16.15
C PHE A 77 23.63 2.36 17.27
N ASP A 78 23.67 1.20 17.93
CA ASP A 78 24.55 0.94 19.06
C ASP A 78 26.01 0.73 18.61
N SER A 79 26.95 1.46 19.23
CA SER A 79 28.39 1.35 18.97
C SER A 79 29.01 0.01 19.39
N GLY A 80 28.31 -0.77 20.22
CA GLY A 80 28.69 -2.14 20.58
C GLY A 80 28.23 -3.23 19.60
N ALA A 81 27.52 -2.86 18.52
CA ALA A 81 26.92 -3.78 17.57
C ALA A 81 27.28 -3.42 16.12
N THR A 82 26.97 -4.34 15.21
CA THR A 82 26.95 -4.08 13.77
C THR A 82 25.50 -4.14 13.30
N THR A 83 25.03 -3.07 12.69
CA THR A 83 23.68 -3.00 12.13
C THR A 83 23.78 -2.95 10.62
N LYS A 84 23.03 -3.80 9.91
CA LYS A 84 22.99 -3.77 8.45
C LYS A 84 21.58 -3.53 7.94
N ILE A 85 21.47 -2.69 6.93
CA ILE A 85 20.24 -2.49 6.15
C ILE A 85 20.42 -3.28 4.86
N THR A 86 19.46 -4.15 4.55
CA THR A 86 19.52 -5.03 3.39
C THR A 86 18.31 -4.81 2.51
N ILE A 87 18.54 -4.56 1.22
CA ILE A 87 17.51 -4.46 0.18
C ILE A 87 17.61 -5.72 -0.67
N ASN A 88 16.52 -6.48 -0.73
CA ASN A 88 16.43 -7.76 -1.42
C ASN A 88 15.44 -7.63 -2.58
N ASN A 89 15.96 -7.62 -3.80
CA ASN A 89 15.18 -7.79 -5.00
C ASN A 89 15.00 -9.27 -5.28
N ARG A 90 13.75 -9.71 -5.26
CA ARG A 90 13.38 -11.07 -5.62
C ARG A 90 12.45 -11.05 -6.82
N ARG A 91 12.83 -11.78 -7.87
CA ARG A 91 11.97 -12.06 -9.00
C ARG A 91 10.89 -13.05 -8.54
N LEU A 92 9.63 -12.69 -8.74
CA LEU A 92 8.51 -13.58 -8.46
C LEU A 92 8.56 -14.79 -9.40
N ASN A 93 8.29 -15.98 -8.84
CA ASN A 93 8.05 -17.17 -9.65
C ASN A 93 6.84 -16.90 -10.55
N ARG A 94 7.05 -16.98 -11.87
CA ARG A 94 6.01 -16.64 -12.86
C ARG A 94 4.76 -17.50 -12.69
N GLN A 95 4.89 -18.80 -12.48
CA GLN A 95 3.73 -19.68 -12.37
C GLN A 95 2.91 -19.39 -11.13
N ASP A 96 3.56 -19.11 -10.01
CA ASP A 96 2.88 -18.80 -8.75
C ASP A 96 2.27 -17.40 -8.77
N PHE A 97 2.97 -16.45 -9.37
CA PHE A 97 2.44 -15.10 -9.58
C PHE A 97 1.20 -15.13 -10.47
N GLU A 98 1.26 -15.85 -11.59
CA GLU A 98 0.10 -16.06 -12.47
C GLU A 98 -1.06 -16.70 -11.69
N LYS A 99 -0.83 -17.80 -10.96
CA LYS A 99 -1.89 -18.41 -10.13
C LYS A 99 -2.50 -17.46 -9.10
N ALA A 100 -1.70 -16.55 -8.53
CA ALA A 100 -2.16 -15.62 -7.50
C ALA A 100 -2.99 -14.46 -8.05
N ILE A 101 -2.75 -14.03 -9.31
CA ILE A 101 -3.44 -12.88 -9.91
C ILE A 101 -4.58 -13.27 -10.86
N LEU A 102 -4.54 -14.48 -11.43
CA LEU A 102 -5.49 -14.91 -12.45
C LEU A 102 -6.85 -15.31 -11.85
N ILE A 103 -7.92 -14.93 -12.55
CA ILE A 103 -9.29 -15.31 -12.19
C ILE A 103 -9.54 -16.75 -12.63
N PRO A 104 -9.99 -17.66 -11.74
CA PRO A 104 -10.27 -19.05 -12.10
C PRO A 104 -11.48 -19.15 -13.06
N MET A 105 -11.40 -20.05 -14.05
CA MET A 105 -12.52 -20.38 -14.94
C MET A 105 -13.61 -21.13 -14.17
N GLN A 106 -14.88 -20.88 -14.49
CA GLN A 106 -16.04 -21.42 -13.75
C GLN A 106 -17.09 -22.12 -14.64
N GLU A 107 -16.96 -22.06 -15.96
CA GLU A 107 -17.93 -22.64 -16.91
C GLU A 107 -19.37 -22.11 -16.77
N ASP A 108 -19.53 -20.90 -16.23
CA ASP A 108 -20.81 -20.22 -15.96
C ASP A 108 -21.30 -19.32 -17.12
N GLY A 109 -20.67 -19.41 -18.28
CA GLY A 109 -20.95 -18.54 -19.44
C GLY A 109 -20.16 -17.22 -19.47
N LEU A 110 -19.50 -16.82 -18.37
CA LEU A 110 -18.70 -15.59 -18.28
C LEU A 110 -17.19 -15.83 -18.53
N ASP A 111 -16.78 -17.08 -18.79
CA ASP A 111 -15.38 -17.43 -19.03
C ASP A 111 -14.76 -16.72 -20.24
N LEU A 112 -15.57 -16.27 -21.20
CA LEU A 112 -15.07 -15.44 -22.30
C LEU A 112 -14.47 -14.11 -21.79
N TYR A 113 -15.09 -13.52 -20.76
CA TYR A 113 -14.62 -12.31 -20.11
C TYR A 113 -13.45 -12.61 -19.17
N ARG A 114 -13.48 -13.74 -18.46
CA ARG A 114 -12.31 -14.17 -17.65
C ARG A 114 -11.06 -14.36 -18.50
N LYS A 115 -11.19 -14.92 -19.70
CA LYS A 115 -10.08 -15.07 -20.66
C LYS A 115 -9.52 -13.71 -21.08
N GLU A 116 -10.37 -12.75 -21.44
CA GLU A 116 -9.92 -11.39 -21.80
C GLU A 116 -9.24 -10.68 -20.61
N TYR A 117 -9.83 -10.77 -19.42
CA TYR A 117 -9.28 -10.14 -18.22
C TYR A 117 -7.93 -10.76 -17.82
N ASN A 118 -7.84 -12.09 -17.83
CA ASN A 118 -6.60 -12.81 -17.53
C ASN A 118 -5.51 -12.51 -18.57
N ALA A 119 -5.84 -12.40 -19.86
CA ALA A 119 -4.89 -12.00 -20.88
C ALA A 119 -4.33 -10.59 -20.62
N MET A 120 -5.19 -9.65 -20.23
CA MET A 120 -4.77 -8.30 -19.81
C MET A 120 -3.82 -8.36 -18.61
N LEU A 121 -4.18 -9.10 -17.55
CA LEU A 121 -3.31 -9.24 -16.38
C LEU A 121 -1.94 -9.83 -16.72
N LEU A 122 -1.89 -10.85 -17.60
CA LEU A 122 -0.64 -11.46 -18.06
C LEU A 122 0.24 -10.50 -18.85
N GLU A 123 -0.36 -9.69 -19.73
CA GLU A 123 0.35 -8.66 -20.49
C GLU A 123 0.98 -7.64 -19.52
N LYS A 124 0.21 -7.17 -18.54
CA LYS A 124 0.69 -6.24 -17.51
C LYS A 124 1.77 -6.84 -16.63
N ALA A 125 1.58 -8.09 -16.19
CA ALA A 125 2.56 -8.84 -15.41
C ALA A 125 3.89 -9.05 -16.15
N THR A 126 3.83 -9.24 -17.47
CA THR A 126 5.02 -9.45 -18.32
C THR A 126 5.76 -8.14 -18.60
N GLY A 127 5.04 -7.03 -18.73
CA GLY A 127 5.60 -5.68 -18.89
C GLY A 127 6.08 -5.05 -17.58
N ALA A 128 5.50 -5.44 -16.45
CA ALA A 128 5.90 -5.03 -15.11
C ALA A 128 7.28 -5.60 -14.75
N ASN A 129 8.04 -4.86 -13.95
CA ASN A 129 9.18 -5.44 -13.26
C ASN A 129 8.65 -6.54 -12.34
N SER A 130 8.82 -7.81 -12.66
CA SER A 130 8.35 -8.91 -11.79
C SER A 130 9.20 -9.05 -10.51
N ILE A 131 9.70 -7.93 -9.97
CA ILE A 131 10.56 -7.84 -8.79
C ILE A 131 9.74 -7.33 -7.63
N VAL A 132 9.76 -8.11 -6.56
CA VAL A 132 9.38 -7.66 -5.23
C VAL A 132 10.64 -7.25 -4.50
N GLN A 133 10.60 -6.04 -3.94
CA GLN A 133 11.66 -5.54 -3.08
C GLN A 133 11.27 -5.73 -1.62
N GLU A 134 12.09 -6.44 -0.87
CA GLU A 134 11.96 -6.59 0.57
C GLU A 134 13.12 -5.90 1.27
N LYS A 135 12.86 -5.34 2.45
CA LYS A 135 13.85 -4.59 3.20
C LYS A 135 13.98 -5.13 4.62
N TYR A 136 15.22 -5.25 5.06
CA TYR A 136 15.58 -5.86 6.33
C TYR A 136 16.55 -4.97 7.09
N VAL A 137 16.39 -4.88 8.40
CA VAL A 137 17.44 -4.40 9.30
C VAL A 137 17.89 -5.58 10.16
N THR A 138 19.19 -5.89 10.15
CA THR A 138 19.77 -6.97 10.95
C THR A 138 20.79 -6.40 11.92
N VAL A 139 20.59 -6.63 13.21
CA VAL A 139 21.50 -6.19 14.27
C VAL A 139 22.28 -7.39 14.78
N SER A 140 23.60 -7.26 14.86
CA SER A 140 24.51 -8.31 15.32
C SER A 140 25.36 -7.83 16.49
N VAL A 141 25.40 -8.61 17.57
CA VAL A 141 26.05 -8.21 18.83
C VAL A 141 26.82 -9.39 19.45
N TYR A 142 27.90 -9.08 20.16
CA TYR A 142 28.63 -10.07 20.96
C TYR A 142 28.03 -10.16 22.37
N LYS A 143 27.58 -11.35 22.78
CA LYS A 143 27.02 -11.62 24.12
C LYS A 143 27.48 -12.98 24.63
N LYS A 144 27.49 -13.18 25.95
CA LYS A 144 27.99 -14.43 26.54
C LYS A 144 26.97 -15.57 26.46
N SER A 145 25.68 -15.23 26.43
CA SER A 145 24.60 -16.20 26.33
C SER A 145 23.46 -15.69 25.45
N ILE A 146 22.55 -16.61 25.09
CA ILE A 146 21.35 -16.29 24.33
C ILE A 146 20.38 -15.42 25.14
N GLU A 147 20.30 -15.58 26.45
CA GLU A 147 19.45 -14.79 27.34
C GLU A 147 19.89 -13.32 27.37
N GLU A 148 21.20 -13.06 27.47
CA GLU A 148 21.75 -11.71 27.35
C GLU A 148 21.47 -11.09 25.98
N ALA A 149 21.57 -11.89 24.91
CA ALA A 149 21.25 -11.45 23.55
C ALA A 149 19.76 -11.14 23.38
N ARG A 150 18.87 -11.96 23.94
CA ARG A 150 17.42 -11.75 23.88
C ARG A 150 17.00 -10.46 24.59
N THR A 151 17.52 -10.22 25.79
CA THR A 151 17.27 -8.96 26.53
C THR A 151 17.75 -7.75 25.73
N TYR A 152 18.93 -7.86 25.11
CA TYR A 152 19.46 -6.80 24.26
C TYR A 152 18.55 -6.51 23.05
N PHE A 153 18.16 -7.56 22.32
CA PHE A 153 17.34 -7.40 21.13
C PHE A 153 15.92 -6.96 21.41
N SER A 154 15.33 -7.30 22.55
CA SER A 154 14.00 -6.81 22.93
C SER A 154 13.99 -5.28 23.08
N ARG A 155 15.04 -4.71 23.69
CA ARG A 155 15.20 -3.25 23.80
C ARG A 155 15.41 -2.61 22.43
N ILE A 156 16.41 -3.08 21.68
CA ILE A 156 16.75 -2.53 20.36
C ILE A 156 15.59 -2.67 19.37
N GLY A 157 14.83 -3.78 19.43
CA GLY A 157 13.66 -3.99 18.59
C GLY A 157 12.60 -2.92 18.81
N THR A 158 12.31 -2.59 20.08
CA THR A 158 11.37 -1.52 20.43
C THR A 158 11.82 -0.17 19.87
N ASP A 159 13.10 0.16 20.01
CA ASP A 159 13.68 1.41 19.52
C ASP A 159 13.61 1.47 17.98
N LEU A 160 14.01 0.41 17.28
CA LEU A 160 13.93 0.33 15.81
C LEU A 160 12.49 0.50 15.31
N VAL A 161 11.53 -0.22 15.90
CA VAL A 161 10.11 -0.10 15.52
C VAL A 161 9.61 1.34 15.69
N SER A 162 10.02 2.01 16.77
CA SER A 162 9.69 3.42 17.02
C SER A 162 10.26 4.37 15.96
N HIS A 163 11.55 4.23 15.60
CA HIS A 163 12.19 5.05 14.56
C HIS A 163 11.58 4.81 13.17
N PHE A 164 11.36 3.55 12.77
CA PHE A 164 10.72 3.25 11.49
C PHE A 164 9.28 3.78 11.45
N SER A 165 8.53 3.70 12.57
CA SER A 165 7.19 4.25 12.64
C SER A 165 7.16 5.77 12.45
N ARG A 166 8.15 6.52 12.95
CA ARG A 166 8.27 7.97 12.70
C ARG A 166 8.54 8.29 11.23
N LEU A 167 9.28 7.43 10.55
CA LEU A 167 9.49 7.49 9.09
C LEU A 167 8.23 7.10 8.28
N GLY A 168 7.13 6.68 8.92
CA GLY A 168 5.96 6.15 8.24
C GLY A 168 6.14 4.72 7.71
N SER A 169 7.20 4.03 8.12
CA SER A 169 7.51 2.65 7.73
C SER A 169 7.09 1.67 8.84
N LYS A 170 6.34 0.63 8.47
CA LYS A 170 6.03 -0.46 9.39
C LYS A 170 7.23 -1.40 9.49
N CYS A 171 7.78 -1.56 10.70
CA CYS A 171 8.87 -2.51 11.00
C CYS A 171 8.35 -3.62 11.93
N VAL A 172 8.66 -4.88 11.61
CA VAL A 172 8.22 -6.06 12.35
C VAL A 172 9.36 -7.02 12.62
N GLU A 173 9.35 -7.66 13.78
CA GLU A 173 10.29 -8.73 14.13
C GLU A 173 10.07 -9.95 13.23
N MET A 174 11.15 -10.57 12.76
CA MET A 174 11.07 -11.84 12.02
C MET A 174 11.34 -13.01 12.96
N ASP A 175 10.52 -14.05 12.87
CA ASP A 175 10.79 -15.30 13.56
C ASP A 175 11.85 -16.15 12.81
N ALA A 176 12.14 -17.35 13.35
CA ALA A 176 13.10 -18.26 12.71
C ALA A 176 12.68 -18.66 11.28
N THR A 177 11.40 -18.92 11.08
CA THR A 177 10.82 -19.38 9.82
C THR A 177 10.89 -18.29 8.77
N ASP A 178 10.54 -17.06 9.14
CA ASP A 178 10.61 -15.88 8.27
C ASP A 178 12.04 -15.63 7.81
N LYS A 179 13.01 -15.63 8.74
CA LYS A 179 14.41 -15.35 8.42
C LYS A 179 15.03 -16.48 7.59
N LEU A 180 14.69 -17.74 7.87
CA LEU A 180 15.11 -18.88 7.05
C LEU A 180 14.45 -18.84 5.66
N ARG A 181 13.18 -18.43 5.54
CA ARG A 181 12.50 -18.22 4.26
C ARG A 181 13.23 -17.18 3.41
N ALA A 182 13.61 -16.04 3.98
CA ALA A 182 14.36 -15.01 3.25
C ALA A 182 15.71 -15.54 2.70
N LEU A 183 16.40 -16.41 3.45
CA LEU A 183 17.63 -17.06 2.98
C LEU A 183 17.34 -18.16 1.95
N HIS A 184 16.30 -18.96 2.17
CA HIS A 184 15.84 -19.98 1.23
C HIS A 184 15.55 -19.39 -0.13
N ASP A 185 14.76 -18.32 -0.19
CA ASP A 185 14.33 -17.71 -1.46
C ASP A 185 15.53 -17.15 -2.26
N PHE A 186 16.60 -16.73 -1.58
CA PHE A 186 17.85 -16.36 -2.23
C PHE A 186 18.64 -17.59 -2.71
N TYR A 187 18.87 -18.58 -1.84
CA TYR A 187 19.72 -19.73 -2.15
C TYR A 187 19.06 -20.73 -3.11
N ARG A 188 17.74 -20.90 -3.02
CA ARG A 188 16.91 -21.86 -3.77
C ARG A 188 15.85 -21.13 -4.60
N THR A 189 16.28 -20.09 -5.33
CA THR A 189 15.42 -19.38 -6.29
C THR A 189 14.71 -20.35 -7.23
N GLY A 190 13.38 -20.22 -7.35
CA GLY A 190 12.51 -21.09 -8.14
C GLY A 190 11.80 -22.18 -7.33
N GLU A 191 12.22 -22.42 -6.07
CA GLU A 191 11.65 -23.43 -5.18
C GLU A 191 10.87 -22.82 -4.01
N GLU A 192 10.50 -21.53 -4.06
CA GLU A 192 9.98 -20.74 -2.93
C GLU A 192 8.72 -21.37 -2.30
N THR A 193 7.86 -22.00 -3.10
CA THR A 193 6.65 -22.70 -2.64
C THR A 193 6.90 -24.00 -1.91
N SER A 194 8.09 -24.60 -2.10
CA SER A 194 8.49 -25.83 -1.42
C SER A 194 9.03 -25.58 0.00
N PHE A 195 9.20 -24.31 0.39
CA PHE A 195 9.68 -23.98 1.72
C PHE A 195 8.63 -24.30 2.80
N ARG A 196 8.85 -25.44 3.47
CA ARG A 196 8.10 -25.85 4.66
C ARG A 196 9.09 -26.15 5.78
N PHE A 197 9.17 -25.24 6.72
CA PHE A 197 10.01 -25.39 7.90
C PHE A 197 9.15 -25.37 9.16
N ASP A 198 9.28 -26.42 9.96
CA ASP A 198 8.74 -26.49 11.32
C ASP A 198 9.90 -26.87 12.26
N LEU A 199 10.20 -25.98 13.21
CA LEU A 199 11.36 -26.13 14.09
C LEU A 199 11.24 -27.38 14.97
N ALA A 200 10.06 -27.63 15.54
CA ALA A 200 9.84 -28.74 16.47
C ALA A 200 9.92 -30.09 15.75
N GLU A 201 9.33 -30.19 14.56
CA GLU A 201 9.39 -31.38 13.72
C GLU A 201 10.83 -31.66 13.26
N THR A 202 11.55 -30.62 12.84
CA THR A 202 12.96 -30.71 12.40
C THR A 202 13.85 -31.23 13.51
N MET A 203 13.72 -30.67 14.72
CA MET A 203 14.45 -31.13 15.90
C MET A 203 14.14 -32.58 16.24
N ARG A 204 12.86 -32.98 16.20
CA ARG A 204 12.43 -34.36 16.48
C ARG A 204 13.02 -35.37 15.49
N LYS A 205 13.15 -35.00 14.22
CA LYS A 205 13.73 -35.85 13.17
C LYS A 205 15.26 -35.82 13.14
N GLY A 206 15.90 -34.91 13.88
CA GLY A 206 17.36 -34.71 13.85
C GLY A 206 17.86 -34.11 12.53
N HIS A 207 17.00 -33.45 11.76
CA HIS A 207 17.38 -32.80 10.51
C HIS A 207 18.06 -31.46 10.79
N SER A 208 18.98 -31.03 9.93
CA SER A 208 19.61 -29.71 10.05
C SER A 208 18.67 -28.66 9.47
N PHE A 209 18.48 -27.53 10.15
CA PHE A 209 17.75 -26.39 9.56
C PHE A 209 18.40 -25.92 8.25
N LYS A 210 19.71 -26.19 8.07
CA LYS A 210 20.43 -25.85 6.85
C LYS A 210 19.99 -26.67 5.63
N ASP A 211 19.42 -27.86 5.83
CA ASP A 211 18.87 -28.69 4.74
C ASP A 211 17.75 -27.95 4.00
N PHE A 212 17.03 -27.07 4.72
CA PHE A 212 15.92 -26.28 4.19
C PHE A 212 16.35 -24.97 3.52
N ILE A 213 17.63 -24.58 3.56
CA ILE A 213 18.09 -23.32 2.96
C ILE A 213 19.29 -23.50 2.02
N CYS A 214 20.06 -24.59 2.13
CA CYS A 214 21.21 -24.78 1.28
C CYS A 214 20.79 -25.06 -0.17
N PRO A 215 21.50 -24.50 -1.15
CA PRO A 215 21.38 -24.94 -2.54
C PRO A 215 22.02 -26.32 -2.72
N ASP A 216 21.80 -26.94 -3.89
CA ASP A 216 22.41 -28.23 -4.23
C ASP A 216 23.95 -28.16 -4.31
N SER A 217 24.48 -27.01 -4.74
CA SER A 217 25.93 -26.77 -4.84
C SER A 217 26.28 -25.30 -4.62
N LEU A 218 27.49 -25.06 -4.11
CA LEU A 218 28.14 -23.75 -4.04
C LEU A 218 29.60 -23.89 -4.46
N GLU A 219 29.97 -23.23 -5.55
CA GLU A 219 31.33 -23.24 -6.11
C GLU A 219 31.82 -21.79 -6.22
N PHE A 220 32.97 -21.49 -5.62
CA PHE A 220 33.52 -20.13 -5.62
C PHE A 220 34.70 -20.02 -6.57
N GLU A 221 34.57 -19.13 -7.55
CA GLU A 221 35.60 -18.78 -8.51
C GLU A 221 36.29 -17.47 -8.12
N LYS A 222 37.29 -17.06 -8.92
CA LYS A 222 38.06 -15.84 -8.64
C LYS A 222 37.22 -14.56 -8.58
N ASP A 223 36.14 -14.45 -9.35
CA ASP A 223 35.36 -13.21 -9.55
C ASP A 223 33.85 -13.43 -9.65
N HIS A 224 33.40 -14.66 -9.44
CA HIS A 224 32.00 -15.05 -9.41
C HIS A 224 31.87 -16.36 -8.60
N PHE A 225 30.65 -16.82 -8.41
CA PHE A 225 30.36 -18.12 -7.83
C PHE A 225 29.21 -18.77 -8.60
N ARG A 226 29.12 -20.10 -8.50
CA ARG A 226 28.00 -20.88 -9.01
C ARG A 226 27.20 -21.42 -7.83
N MET A 227 25.88 -21.26 -7.90
CA MET A 227 24.93 -21.67 -6.88
C MET A 227 23.84 -22.50 -7.56
N GLY A 228 23.96 -23.83 -7.44
CA GLY A 228 23.19 -24.76 -8.28
C GLY A 228 23.47 -24.50 -9.76
N ASN A 229 22.43 -24.12 -10.50
CA ASN A 229 22.50 -23.81 -11.94
C ASN A 229 22.68 -22.30 -12.24
N ARG A 230 22.78 -21.45 -11.21
CA ARG A 230 22.87 -19.99 -11.38
C ARG A 230 24.28 -19.48 -11.15
N TYR A 231 24.60 -18.38 -11.80
CA TYR A 231 25.83 -17.62 -11.57
C TYR A 231 25.55 -16.43 -10.66
N GLY A 232 26.45 -16.15 -9.73
CA GLY A 232 26.37 -15.00 -8.85
C GLY A 232 27.70 -14.25 -8.79
N ARG A 233 27.65 -12.95 -8.52
CA ARG A 233 28.84 -12.14 -8.31
C ARG A 233 28.60 -11.09 -7.24
N VAL A 234 29.58 -10.96 -6.36
CA VAL A 234 29.60 -9.97 -5.28
C VAL A 234 30.49 -8.80 -5.64
N LEU A 235 29.92 -7.60 -5.54
CA LEU A 235 30.54 -6.30 -5.71
C LEU A 235 30.57 -5.55 -4.36
N PHE A 236 31.47 -4.59 -4.24
CA PHE A 236 31.54 -3.67 -3.11
C PHE A 236 31.82 -2.24 -3.58
N LEU A 237 31.41 -1.24 -2.81
CA LEU A 237 31.73 0.15 -3.07
C LEU A 237 33.23 0.41 -2.79
N ARG A 238 33.99 0.64 -3.86
CA ARG A 238 35.43 0.92 -3.78
C ARG A 238 35.69 2.40 -3.57
N GLU A 239 35.11 3.26 -4.39
CA GLU A 239 35.31 4.71 -4.32
C GLU A 239 33.95 5.41 -4.38
N TYR A 240 33.88 6.57 -3.75
CA TYR A 240 32.68 7.39 -3.67
C TYR A 240 33.08 8.86 -3.74
N ALA A 241 32.24 9.68 -4.35
CA ALA A 241 32.42 11.12 -4.36
C ALA A 241 32.02 11.74 -3.02
N SER A 242 32.50 12.95 -2.76
CA SER A 242 32.10 13.75 -1.60
C SER A 242 30.62 14.12 -1.60
N TYR A 243 29.96 14.10 -2.78
CA TYR A 243 28.53 14.33 -2.92
C TYR A 243 27.91 13.22 -3.76
N ILE A 244 26.96 12.51 -3.16
CA ILE A 244 26.18 11.45 -3.80
C ILE A 244 24.72 11.91 -3.82
N LYS A 245 23.99 11.57 -4.88
CA LYS A 245 22.54 11.79 -4.92
C LYS A 245 21.83 10.68 -4.15
N ASP A 246 20.79 11.05 -3.42
CA ASP A 246 19.90 10.17 -2.65
C ASP A 246 19.23 9.05 -3.46
N ASN A 247 19.22 9.15 -4.79
CA ASN A 247 18.61 8.17 -5.69
C ASN A 247 19.57 7.05 -6.18
N MET A 248 20.84 7.04 -5.78
CA MET A 248 21.81 6.04 -6.24
C MET A 248 21.40 4.60 -5.86
N ILE A 249 20.96 4.40 -4.61
CA ILE A 249 20.53 3.09 -4.11
C ILE A 249 19.29 2.60 -4.88
N ALA A 250 18.34 3.50 -5.12
CA ALA A 250 17.17 3.21 -5.96
C ALA A 250 17.60 2.77 -7.37
N GLU A 251 18.40 3.56 -8.09
CA GLU A 251 18.82 3.20 -9.46
C GLU A 251 19.61 1.88 -9.54
N LEU A 252 20.43 1.56 -8.53
CA LEU A 252 21.16 0.28 -8.47
C LEU A 252 20.24 -0.91 -8.18
N THR A 253 19.20 -0.69 -7.38
CA THR A 253 18.20 -1.71 -7.02
C THR A 253 17.00 -1.73 -7.96
N ASP A 254 17.04 -0.98 -9.07
CA ASP A 254 16.04 -1.06 -10.16
C ASP A 254 16.38 -2.13 -11.19
N LEU A 255 17.56 -2.74 -11.09
CA LEU A 255 17.96 -3.82 -11.98
C LEU A 255 16.97 -4.98 -11.89
N SER A 256 16.45 -5.42 -13.04
CA SER A 256 15.48 -6.51 -13.19
C SER A 256 16.07 -7.92 -12.94
N ARG A 257 16.81 -8.09 -11.84
CA ARG A 257 17.49 -9.32 -11.42
C ARG A 257 17.31 -9.60 -9.92
N ASN A 258 17.53 -10.87 -9.55
CA ASN A 258 17.71 -11.24 -8.15
C ASN A 258 18.99 -10.59 -7.64
N LEU A 259 18.83 -9.68 -6.69
CA LEU A 259 19.89 -8.82 -6.20
C LEU A 259 19.70 -8.58 -4.72
N MET A 260 20.78 -8.61 -3.96
CA MET A 260 20.79 -8.25 -2.56
C MET A 260 21.89 -7.23 -2.30
N MET A 261 21.48 -6.05 -1.85
CA MET A 261 22.37 -4.97 -1.46
C MET A 261 22.36 -4.84 0.06
N SER A 262 23.53 -4.65 0.66
CA SER A 262 23.69 -4.47 2.10
C SER A 262 24.56 -3.27 2.42
N ILE A 263 24.07 -2.45 3.34
CA ILE A 263 24.80 -1.35 3.98
C ILE A 263 25.08 -1.79 5.42
N ASP A 264 26.29 -2.26 5.70
CA ASP A 264 26.74 -2.68 7.03
C ASP A 264 27.37 -1.50 7.76
N VAL A 265 26.84 -1.14 8.93
CA VAL A 265 27.18 0.08 9.69
C VAL A 265 27.76 -0.29 11.05
N ILE A 266 28.86 0.38 11.40
CA ILE A 266 29.55 0.30 12.69
C ILE A 266 29.68 1.74 13.24
N PRO A 267 28.82 2.15 14.17
CA PRO A 267 28.91 3.45 14.83
C PRO A 267 30.14 3.53 15.74
N ILE A 268 30.80 4.69 15.78
CA ILE A 268 31.92 4.95 16.68
C ILE A 268 31.45 5.85 17.83
N PRO A 269 31.80 5.55 19.09
CA PRO A 269 31.57 6.46 20.21
C PRO A 269 32.16 7.85 19.94
N THR A 270 31.39 8.91 20.20
CA THR A 270 31.78 10.29 19.84
C THR A 270 33.10 10.72 20.46
N ASP A 271 33.36 10.34 21.72
CA ASP A 271 34.62 10.66 22.42
C ASP A 271 35.84 9.99 21.76
N GLU A 272 35.66 8.78 21.24
CA GLU A 272 36.68 8.06 20.49
C GLU A 272 36.91 8.67 19.11
N ALA A 273 35.83 9.04 18.42
CA ALA A 273 35.87 9.66 17.11
C ALA A 273 36.59 11.02 17.15
N VAL A 274 36.20 11.90 18.08
CA VAL A 274 36.82 13.22 18.30
C VAL A 274 38.31 13.07 18.54
N ARG A 275 38.73 12.17 19.45
CA ARG A 275 40.16 11.93 19.71
C ARG A 275 40.92 11.45 18.48
N GLU A 276 40.35 10.57 17.66
CA GLU A 276 41.00 10.12 16.43
C GLU A 276 41.20 11.29 15.45
N VAL A 277 40.20 12.16 15.30
CA VAL A 277 40.25 13.31 14.39
C VAL A 277 41.22 14.37 14.90
N GLU A 278 41.20 14.69 16.20
CA GLU A 278 42.17 15.59 16.83
C GLU A 278 43.61 15.11 16.63
N ASN A 279 43.87 13.82 16.82
CA ASN A 279 45.20 13.24 16.60
C ASN A 279 45.64 13.35 15.13
N ARG A 280 44.72 13.15 14.17
CA ARG A 280 45.01 13.36 12.74
C ARG A 280 45.29 14.82 12.44
N LEU A 281 44.49 15.74 12.97
CA LEU A 281 44.68 17.18 12.79
C LEU A 281 46.02 17.64 13.37
N LEU A 282 46.40 17.18 14.56
CA LEU A 282 47.73 17.43 15.14
C LEU A 282 48.86 16.92 14.25
N GLY A 283 48.68 15.75 13.60
CA GLY A 283 49.62 15.22 12.62
C GLY A 283 49.77 16.13 11.39
N VAL A 284 48.66 16.62 10.84
CA VAL A 284 48.66 17.57 9.72
C VAL A 284 49.34 18.90 10.12
N GLU A 285 49.00 19.47 11.27
CA GLU A 285 49.62 20.70 11.77
C GLU A 285 51.13 20.52 12.02
N THR A 286 51.54 19.36 12.52
CA THR A 286 52.97 19.01 12.69
C THR A 286 53.68 18.93 11.35
N ASN A 287 53.07 18.33 10.32
CA ASN A 287 53.63 18.26 8.97
C ASN A 287 53.77 19.65 8.34
N ILE A 288 52.76 20.50 8.46
CA ILE A 288 52.79 21.89 8.00
C ILE A 288 53.93 22.65 8.70
N THR A 289 54.04 22.52 10.02
CA THR A 289 55.09 23.17 10.82
C THR A 289 56.49 22.71 10.41
N ASN A 290 56.69 21.40 10.21
CA ASN A 290 57.97 20.85 9.77
C ASN A 290 58.34 21.30 8.35
N TRP A 291 57.35 21.36 7.45
CA TRP A 291 57.54 21.86 6.10
C TRP A 291 57.95 23.33 6.12
N GLN A 292 57.25 24.18 6.89
CA GLN A 292 57.60 25.60 7.05
C GLN A 292 58.99 25.79 7.64
N ARG A 293 59.35 25.02 8.69
CA ARG A 293 60.70 25.04 9.27
C ARG A 293 61.78 24.71 8.23
N LYS A 294 61.53 23.73 7.36
CA LYS A 294 62.46 23.35 6.28
C LYS A 294 62.60 24.44 5.22
N GLN A 295 61.51 25.14 4.88
CA GLN A 295 61.56 26.28 3.95
C GLN A 295 62.33 27.47 4.55
N ASN A 296 62.08 27.78 5.82
CA ASN A 296 62.80 28.84 6.54
C ASN A 296 64.30 28.54 6.67
N ALA A 297 64.68 27.28 6.91
CA ALA A 297 66.09 26.85 6.92
C ALA A 297 66.77 27.03 5.55
N ASN A 298 66.00 27.05 4.46
CA ASN A 298 66.46 27.33 3.11
C ASN A 298 66.31 28.82 2.71
N ASN A 299 66.11 29.73 3.68
CA ASN A 299 65.86 31.17 3.49
C ASN A 299 64.61 31.51 2.65
N ASN A 300 63.64 30.60 2.55
CA ASN A 300 62.40 30.78 1.78
C ASN A 300 61.21 31.11 2.71
N PHE A 301 61.17 32.33 3.24
CA PHE A 301 60.17 32.75 4.24
C PHE A 301 58.77 33.05 3.68
N SER A 302 58.63 33.20 2.36
CA SER A 302 57.36 33.47 1.66
C SER A 302 56.70 32.19 1.11
N ALA A 303 57.22 31.02 1.46
CA ALA A 303 56.72 29.75 0.96
C ALA A 303 55.28 29.48 1.44
N VAL A 304 54.35 29.36 0.49
CA VAL A 304 52.95 29.04 0.78
C VAL A 304 52.81 27.55 1.02
N VAL A 305 52.07 27.18 2.07
CA VAL A 305 51.81 25.77 2.42
C VAL A 305 51.22 25.04 1.21
N PRO A 306 51.67 23.82 0.88
CA PRO A 306 51.12 23.06 -0.23
C PRO A 306 49.61 22.88 -0.10
N TYR A 307 48.90 23.05 -1.21
CA TYR A 307 47.43 22.97 -1.27
C TYR A 307 46.88 21.69 -0.60
N ASP A 308 47.49 20.53 -0.86
CA ASP A 308 47.06 19.24 -0.28
C ASP A 308 47.09 19.25 1.26
N MET A 309 48.08 19.90 1.88
CA MET A 309 48.15 20.00 3.34
C MET A 309 47.11 20.97 3.90
N GLU A 310 46.84 22.08 3.19
CA GLU A 310 45.77 23.00 3.56
C GLU A 310 44.40 22.35 3.45
N GLN A 311 44.18 21.56 2.39
CA GLN A 311 42.96 20.79 2.18
C GLN A 311 42.77 19.75 3.29
N GLN A 312 43.77 18.94 3.60
CA GLN A 312 43.69 17.98 4.72
C GLN A 312 43.38 18.65 6.06
N ARG A 313 43.99 19.82 6.32
CA ARG A 313 43.72 20.61 7.53
C ARG A 313 42.27 21.10 7.54
N LYS A 314 41.78 21.61 6.42
CA LYS A 314 40.41 22.10 6.27
C LYS A 314 39.39 20.97 6.48
N GLU A 315 39.55 19.85 5.77
CA GLU A 315 38.66 18.68 5.87
C GLU A 315 38.65 18.09 7.29
N SER A 316 39.81 18.01 7.95
CA SER A 316 39.88 17.50 9.33
C SER A 316 39.19 18.43 10.33
N LYS A 317 39.25 19.76 10.12
CA LYS A 317 38.54 20.74 10.96
C LYS A 317 37.04 20.70 10.72
N GLU A 318 36.61 20.64 9.46
CA GLU A 318 35.19 20.50 9.10
C GLU A 318 34.60 19.22 9.70
N PHE A 319 35.29 18.09 9.55
CA PHE A 319 34.86 16.82 10.13
C PHE A 319 34.82 16.87 11.67
N LEU A 320 35.76 17.56 12.32
CA LEU A 320 35.73 17.75 13.77
C LEU A 320 34.51 18.58 14.19
N ASP A 321 34.23 19.69 13.50
CA ASP A 321 33.06 20.54 13.74
C ASP A 321 31.75 19.78 13.53
N ASP A 322 31.67 18.90 12.51
CA ASP A 322 30.51 18.05 12.29
C ASP A 322 30.23 17.13 13.50
N LEU A 323 31.28 16.57 14.11
CA LEU A 323 31.19 15.69 15.27
C LEU A 323 30.88 16.43 16.58
N THR A 324 31.40 17.65 16.77
CA THR A 324 31.27 18.38 18.03
C THR A 324 30.08 19.34 18.07
N THR A 325 29.69 19.87 16.91
CA THR A 325 28.77 21.02 16.81
C THR A 325 27.48 20.67 16.09
N ARG A 326 27.50 19.74 15.12
CA ARG A 326 26.34 19.41 14.25
C ARG A 326 25.69 18.06 14.55
N ASP A 327 25.93 17.49 15.73
CA ASP A 327 25.41 16.18 16.21
C ASP A 327 25.57 15.03 15.20
N GLN A 328 26.63 15.08 14.38
CA GLN A 328 26.96 13.99 13.48
C GLN A 328 27.81 12.95 14.21
N ARG A 329 27.64 11.69 13.84
CA ARG A 329 28.47 10.59 14.33
C ARG A 329 29.42 10.11 13.26
N MET A 330 30.62 9.72 13.68
CA MET A 330 31.54 8.97 12.84
C MET A 330 31.05 7.52 12.76
N MET A 331 30.85 7.03 11.55
CA MET A 331 30.43 5.66 11.29
C MET A 331 31.36 5.01 10.26
N PHE A 332 31.62 3.72 10.44
CA PHE A 332 32.19 2.92 9.36
C PHE A 332 31.09 2.17 8.63
N ALA A 333 31.09 2.25 7.31
CA ALA A 333 30.14 1.55 6.47
C ALA A 333 30.83 0.61 5.47
N VAL A 334 30.19 -0.52 5.15
CA VAL A 334 30.52 -1.35 3.98
C VAL A 334 29.27 -1.48 3.14
N LEU A 335 29.36 -1.09 1.86
CA LEU A 335 28.30 -1.33 0.89
C LEU A 335 28.68 -2.53 0.02
N THR A 336 27.91 -3.61 0.12
CA THR A 336 28.07 -4.82 -0.68
C THR A 336 26.82 -5.09 -1.51
N LEU A 337 26.99 -5.64 -2.71
CA LEU A 337 25.91 -6.00 -3.61
C LEU A 337 26.22 -7.38 -4.18
N VAL A 338 25.28 -8.31 -4.06
CA VAL A 338 25.31 -9.58 -4.80
C VAL A 338 24.15 -9.60 -5.78
N HIS A 339 24.41 -10.06 -6.99
CA HIS A 339 23.37 -10.30 -7.99
C HIS A 339 23.59 -11.65 -8.64
N THR A 340 22.51 -12.24 -9.18
CA THR A 340 22.55 -13.54 -9.83
C THR A 340 21.88 -13.54 -11.19
N ALA A 341 22.36 -14.40 -12.09
CA ALA A 341 21.84 -14.60 -13.43
C ALA A 341 21.85 -16.09 -13.80
N ASP A 342 21.11 -16.45 -14.84
CA ASP A 342 20.99 -17.84 -15.32
C ASP A 342 22.25 -18.28 -16.10
N THR A 343 22.92 -17.33 -16.75
CA THR A 343 24.16 -17.58 -17.51
C THR A 343 25.27 -16.64 -17.08
N LYS A 344 26.51 -17.03 -17.35
CA LYS A 344 27.68 -16.22 -17.04
C LYS A 344 27.74 -14.95 -17.91
N GLU A 345 27.35 -15.06 -19.16
CA GLU A 345 27.31 -13.94 -20.11
C GLU A 345 26.31 -12.87 -19.63
N GLN A 346 25.16 -13.30 -19.12
CA GLN A 346 24.17 -12.38 -18.54
C GLN A 346 24.70 -11.75 -17.25
N LEU A 347 25.37 -12.53 -16.39
CA LEU A 347 26.01 -12.02 -15.17
C LEU A 347 27.04 -10.91 -15.49
N ASP A 348 27.84 -11.10 -16.55
CA ASP A 348 28.83 -10.12 -16.99
C ASP A 348 28.16 -8.83 -17.50
N ALA A 349 27.12 -8.95 -18.34
CA ALA A 349 26.35 -7.80 -18.83
C ALA A 349 25.62 -7.03 -17.72
N ASP A 350 25.03 -7.75 -16.76
CA ASP A 350 24.37 -7.15 -15.59
C ASP A 350 25.39 -6.43 -14.70
N THR A 351 26.58 -7.02 -14.52
CA THR A 351 27.68 -6.39 -13.77
C THR A 351 28.09 -5.07 -14.42
N ASP A 352 28.30 -5.04 -15.74
CA ASP A 352 28.71 -3.83 -16.46
C ASP A 352 27.65 -2.72 -16.37
N THR A 353 26.37 -3.12 -16.35
CA THR A 353 25.24 -2.20 -16.14
C THR A 353 25.29 -1.59 -14.75
N LEU A 354 25.45 -2.40 -13.70
CA LEU A 354 25.58 -1.92 -12.31
C LEU A 354 26.79 -0.98 -12.13
N LEU A 355 27.93 -1.32 -12.72
CA LEU A 355 29.13 -0.46 -12.70
C LEU A 355 28.89 0.86 -13.44
N THR A 356 28.11 0.85 -14.51
CA THR A 356 27.77 2.07 -15.26
C THR A 356 26.81 2.97 -14.50
N VAL A 357 25.78 2.39 -13.86
CA VAL A 357 24.88 3.12 -12.95
C VAL A 357 25.66 3.76 -11.80
N ALA A 358 26.56 3.01 -11.16
CA ALA A 358 27.40 3.56 -10.09
C ALA A 358 28.26 4.76 -10.57
N ARG A 359 28.88 4.65 -11.76
CA ARG A 359 29.71 5.72 -12.34
C ARG A 359 28.93 6.99 -12.63
N LYS A 360 27.65 6.88 -13.03
CA LYS A 360 26.73 8.04 -13.20
C LYS A 360 26.57 8.84 -11.91
N HIS A 361 26.65 8.17 -10.75
CA HIS A 361 26.60 8.76 -9.41
C HIS A 361 27.98 9.01 -8.80
N LEU A 362 29.03 9.07 -9.63
CA LEU A 362 30.42 9.30 -9.21
C LEU A 362 30.91 8.29 -8.16
N CYS A 363 30.33 7.09 -8.17
CA CYS A 363 30.73 5.97 -7.33
C CYS A 363 31.37 4.88 -8.18
N GLN A 364 32.27 4.11 -7.59
CA GLN A 364 32.89 2.97 -8.26
C GLN A 364 32.67 1.73 -7.43
N PHE A 365 31.91 0.79 -7.97
CA PHE A 365 31.86 -0.58 -7.45
C PHE A 365 32.99 -1.40 -8.06
N ALA A 366 33.45 -2.41 -7.34
CA ALA A 366 34.42 -3.37 -7.82
C ALA A 366 34.06 -4.79 -7.38
N THR A 367 34.45 -5.79 -8.15
CA THR A 367 34.26 -7.20 -7.81
C THR A 367 35.15 -7.61 -6.64
N LEU A 368 34.59 -8.32 -5.66
CA LEU A 368 35.34 -8.93 -4.54
C LEU A 368 36.13 -10.16 -5.01
N LYS A 369 37.25 -9.94 -5.69
CA LYS A 369 38.07 -11.04 -6.23
C LYS A 369 38.61 -11.93 -5.10
N TYR A 370 38.48 -13.25 -5.26
CA TYR A 370 38.84 -14.29 -4.29
C TYR A 370 38.12 -14.23 -2.94
N GLN A 371 37.12 -13.35 -2.79
CA GLN A 371 36.35 -13.16 -1.56
C GLN A 371 34.84 -13.29 -1.81
N GLN A 372 34.43 -14.03 -2.84
CA GLN A 372 33.02 -14.19 -3.20
C GLN A 372 32.20 -14.82 -2.06
N MET A 373 32.73 -15.82 -1.35
CA MET A 373 32.07 -16.42 -0.18
C MET A 373 31.91 -15.43 0.98
N ASP A 374 32.97 -14.68 1.31
CA ASP A 374 32.94 -13.69 2.37
C ASP A 374 32.00 -12.53 2.03
N GLY A 375 32.02 -12.10 0.78
CA GLY A 375 31.13 -11.09 0.23
C GLY A 375 29.67 -11.52 0.28
N LEU A 376 29.36 -12.76 -0.13
CA LEU A 376 28.01 -13.30 -0.11
C LEU A 376 27.45 -13.34 1.31
N ASN A 377 28.24 -13.85 2.25
CA ASN A 377 27.85 -13.93 3.66
C ASN A 377 27.69 -12.54 4.32
N THR A 378 28.41 -11.53 3.83
CA THR A 378 28.25 -10.13 4.25
C THR A 378 26.97 -9.53 3.68
N ALA A 379 26.67 -9.75 2.40
CA ALA A 379 25.50 -9.17 1.76
C ALA A 379 24.17 -9.73 2.32
N LEU A 380 24.11 -11.03 2.62
CA LEU A 380 22.90 -11.70 3.11
C LEU A 380 22.45 -11.21 4.51
N PRO A 381 21.14 -11.21 4.84
CA PRO A 381 20.61 -10.78 6.15
C PRO A 381 20.91 -11.78 7.29
N ILE A 382 22.05 -12.47 7.20
CA ILE A 382 22.56 -13.38 8.24
C ILE A 382 23.03 -12.58 9.46
N GLY A 383 23.72 -11.46 9.22
CA GLY A 383 24.34 -10.61 10.24
C GLY A 383 25.86 -10.78 10.37
N HIS A 384 26.48 -11.62 9.53
CA HIS A 384 27.91 -11.91 9.60
C HIS A 384 28.71 -11.10 8.58
N ARG A 385 29.22 -9.94 8.99
CA ARG A 385 30.14 -9.13 8.19
C ARG A 385 31.54 -9.77 8.11
N LYS A 386 31.98 -10.17 6.92
CA LYS A 386 33.32 -10.73 6.64
C LYS A 386 34.22 -9.83 5.79
N ILE A 387 33.65 -8.79 5.19
CA ILE A 387 34.41 -7.82 4.38
C ILE A 387 34.86 -6.63 5.24
N ASN A 388 36.15 -6.30 5.16
CA ASN A 388 36.80 -5.22 5.92
C ASN A 388 37.03 -3.94 5.09
N ALA A 389 36.40 -3.81 3.92
CA ALA A 389 36.48 -2.63 3.05
C ALA A 389 35.63 -1.47 3.60
N LEU A 390 35.94 -1.03 4.81
CA LEU A 390 35.20 0.00 5.54
C LEU A 390 35.41 1.39 4.94
N ARG A 391 34.37 2.22 4.97
CA ARG A 391 34.38 3.64 4.60
C ARG A 391 34.03 4.47 5.82
N THR A 392 34.83 5.50 6.09
CA THR A 392 34.52 6.46 7.15
C THR A 392 33.51 7.46 6.61
N LEU A 393 32.35 7.54 7.24
CA LEU A 393 31.25 8.43 6.87
C LEU A 393 30.76 9.18 8.10
N THR A 394 30.21 10.36 7.90
CA THR A 394 29.32 10.98 8.88
C THR A 394 27.91 10.43 8.77
N THR A 395 27.05 10.70 9.76
CA THR A 395 25.62 10.38 9.71
C THR A 395 24.96 10.90 8.43
N GLU A 396 25.15 12.18 8.09
CA GLU A 396 24.58 12.79 6.88
C GLU A 396 25.09 12.08 5.61
N SER A 397 26.39 11.79 5.54
CA SER A 397 26.99 11.10 4.39
C SER A 397 26.43 9.68 4.19
N LEU A 398 26.13 9.00 5.29
CA LEU A 398 25.53 7.66 5.28
C LEU A 398 24.03 7.71 4.94
N ALA A 399 23.32 8.75 5.40
CA ALA A 399 21.89 8.94 5.16
C ALA A 399 21.53 9.10 3.67
N VAL A 400 22.47 9.58 2.85
CA VAL A 400 22.35 9.60 1.38
C VAL A 400 22.17 8.20 0.78
N LEU A 401 22.62 7.14 1.46
CA LEU A 401 22.33 5.76 1.08
C LEU A 401 20.91 5.37 1.50
N MET A 402 19.93 6.14 1.04
CA MET A 402 18.52 6.04 1.39
C MET A 402 17.94 4.72 0.86
N PRO A 403 17.39 3.83 1.73
CA PRO A 403 16.87 2.56 1.29
C PRO A 403 15.44 2.67 0.75
N PHE A 404 14.76 3.81 0.91
CA PHE A 404 13.36 3.99 0.53
C PHE A 404 13.19 4.51 -0.90
N ARG A 405 12.12 4.08 -1.57
CA ARG A 405 11.80 4.52 -2.93
C ARG A 405 10.31 4.73 -3.13
N VAL A 406 9.54 3.64 -3.15
CA VAL A 406 8.11 3.65 -3.44
C VAL A 406 7.43 2.48 -2.76
N GLN A 407 6.26 2.75 -2.16
CA GLN A 407 5.49 1.71 -1.53
C GLN A 407 4.73 0.86 -2.56
N GLU A 408 4.83 -0.46 -2.42
CA GLU A 408 4.09 -1.42 -3.24
C GLU A 408 2.86 -1.95 -2.54
N ILE A 409 1.76 -2.10 -3.27
CA ILE A 409 0.52 -2.69 -2.79
C ILE A 409 0.25 -3.95 -3.61
N MET A 410 0.54 -5.11 -3.02
CA MET A 410 0.44 -6.40 -3.68
C MET A 410 -0.25 -7.41 -2.76
N ASP A 411 -1.50 -7.14 -2.44
CA ASP A 411 -2.27 -7.96 -1.51
C ASP A 411 -2.76 -9.27 -2.14
N GLU A 412 -2.59 -10.36 -1.40
CA GLU A 412 -3.18 -11.65 -1.73
C GLU A 412 -4.71 -11.55 -1.88
N GLY A 413 -5.23 -12.15 -2.96
CA GLY A 413 -6.65 -12.06 -3.35
C GLY A 413 -7.09 -10.63 -3.71
N GLY A 414 -6.15 -9.72 -3.95
CA GLY A 414 -6.42 -8.33 -4.29
C GLY A 414 -7.01 -8.15 -5.69
N ILE A 415 -7.67 -7.01 -5.86
CA ILE A 415 -8.23 -6.54 -7.13
C ILE A 415 -7.16 -5.72 -7.84
N TYR A 416 -6.99 -5.96 -9.13
CA TYR A 416 -6.09 -5.15 -9.96
C TYR A 416 -6.62 -3.71 -10.11
N CYS A 417 -5.81 -2.74 -9.68
CA CYS A 417 -6.15 -1.31 -9.71
C CYS A 417 -5.33 -0.49 -10.72
N GLY A 418 -4.35 -1.10 -11.39
CA GLY A 418 -3.43 -0.42 -12.28
C GLY A 418 -1.97 -0.82 -12.02
N GLU A 419 -1.05 -0.12 -12.67
CA GLU A 419 0.38 -0.25 -12.47
C GLU A 419 0.87 0.96 -11.66
N ASN A 420 1.81 0.75 -10.74
CA ASN A 420 2.48 1.83 -10.03
C ASN A 420 3.21 2.71 -11.05
N ALA A 421 2.96 4.02 -11.02
CA ALA A 421 3.49 4.95 -12.01
C ALA A 421 5.03 5.08 -11.96
N ILE A 422 5.66 4.63 -10.87
CA ILE A 422 7.11 4.74 -10.63
C ILE A 422 7.81 3.40 -10.85
N SER A 423 7.35 2.34 -10.19
CA SER A 423 8.00 1.02 -10.26
C SER A 423 7.50 0.16 -11.43
N HIS A 424 6.34 0.50 -11.99
CA HIS A 424 5.61 -0.27 -13.00
C HIS A 424 5.14 -1.65 -12.51
N ASN A 425 5.14 -1.87 -11.19
CA ASN A 425 4.59 -3.09 -10.59
C ASN A 425 3.05 -3.04 -10.56
N LEU A 426 2.41 -4.21 -10.58
CA LEU A 426 0.96 -4.29 -10.43
C LEU A 426 0.53 -3.80 -9.05
N ILE A 427 -0.53 -2.99 -9.00
CA ILE A 427 -1.22 -2.59 -7.77
C ILE A 427 -2.42 -3.52 -7.59
N MET A 428 -2.38 -4.31 -6.51
CA MET A 428 -3.39 -5.31 -6.19
C MET A 428 -3.92 -5.04 -4.79
N CYS A 429 -5.14 -4.51 -4.69
CA CYS A 429 -5.73 -4.02 -3.44
C CYS A 429 -6.79 -4.97 -2.91
N ASN A 430 -6.73 -5.35 -1.64
CA ASN A 430 -7.76 -6.17 -1.00
C ASN A 430 -8.47 -5.40 0.12
N LYS A 431 -9.62 -4.79 -0.21
CA LYS A 431 -10.42 -3.97 0.73
C LYS A 431 -10.79 -4.72 2.03
N ALA A 432 -10.82 -6.05 2.04
CA ALA A 432 -11.10 -6.83 3.25
C ALA A 432 -9.96 -6.79 4.30
N LYS A 433 -8.76 -6.34 3.91
CA LYS A 433 -7.63 -6.13 4.83
C LYS A 433 -7.61 -4.73 5.47
N LEU A 434 -8.47 -3.83 5.00
CA LEU A 434 -8.60 -2.47 5.54
C LEU A 434 -9.49 -2.46 6.80
N LEU A 435 -9.21 -1.56 7.74
CA LEU A 435 -10.06 -1.33 8.91
C LEU A 435 -11.41 -0.71 8.50
N ASN A 436 -11.39 0.07 7.42
CA ASN A 436 -12.58 0.66 6.82
C ASN A 436 -12.58 0.44 5.28
N PRO A 437 -13.36 -0.51 4.75
CA PRO A 437 -13.43 -0.81 3.33
C PRO A 437 -14.27 0.19 2.53
N ASN A 438 -14.79 1.24 3.17
CA ASN A 438 -15.57 2.28 2.49
C ASN A 438 -14.66 3.01 1.49
N SER A 439 -15.23 3.37 0.34
CA SER A 439 -14.42 3.96 -0.72
C SER A 439 -15.06 5.07 -1.52
N PHE A 440 -14.19 5.93 -2.05
CA PHE A 440 -14.53 7.04 -2.92
C PHE A 440 -13.75 6.97 -4.23
N LEU A 441 -14.44 7.25 -5.34
CA LEU A 441 -13.86 7.40 -6.67
C LEU A 441 -14.17 8.83 -7.17
N LEU A 442 -13.12 9.65 -7.26
CA LEU A 442 -13.20 11.07 -7.54
C LEU A 442 -12.54 11.40 -8.88
N GLY A 443 -13.07 12.36 -9.63
CA GLY A 443 -12.46 12.82 -10.89
C GLY A 443 -13.36 13.70 -11.75
N VAL A 444 -12.77 14.59 -12.53
CA VAL A 444 -13.55 15.42 -13.50
C VAL A 444 -14.21 14.55 -14.59
N PRO A 445 -15.23 15.05 -15.32
CA PRO A 445 -15.77 14.36 -16.49
C PRO A 445 -14.67 13.93 -17.47
N GLY A 446 -14.77 12.72 -18.02
CA GLY A 446 -13.79 12.17 -18.98
C GLY A 446 -12.47 11.65 -18.38
N SER A 447 -12.24 11.78 -17.07
CA SER A 447 -11.03 11.28 -16.39
C SER A 447 -10.94 9.75 -16.28
N GLY A 448 -12.03 9.04 -16.54
CA GLY A 448 -12.10 7.56 -16.46
C GLY A 448 -12.77 6.99 -15.21
N LYS A 449 -13.58 7.79 -14.50
CA LYS A 449 -14.37 7.34 -13.31
C LYS A 449 -15.23 6.12 -13.62
N SER A 450 -16.20 6.25 -14.53
CA SER A 450 -17.12 5.17 -14.88
C SER A 450 -16.38 3.93 -15.36
N PHE A 451 -15.31 4.10 -16.15
CA PHE A 451 -14.46 2.99 -16.58
C PHE A 451 -13.82 2.26 -15.39
N SER A 452 -13.27 2.98 -14.41
CA SER A 452 -12.67 2.41 -13.21
C SER A 452 -13.70 1.70 -12.32
N ALA A 453 -14.90 2.27 -12.16
CA ALA A 453 -16.00 1.65 -11.45
C ALA A 453 -16.48 0.35 -12.14
N LYS A 454 -16.70 0.40 -13.45
CA LYS A 454 -17.09 -0.77 -14.27
C LYS A 454 -16.02 -1.87 -14.22
N MET A 455 -14.75 -1.50 -14.24
CA MET A 455 -13.66 -2.46 -14.11
C MET A 455 -13.67 -3.20 -12.77
N LEU A 456 -13.93 -2.47 -11.67
CA LEU A 456 -14.11 -3.08 -10.35
C LEU A 456 -15.34 -4.00 -10.33
N ILE A 457 -16.48 -3.56 -10.89
CA ILE A 457 -17.69 -4.38 -11.01
C ILE A 457 -17.42 -5.67 -11.78
N VAL A 458 -16.75 -5.59 -12.94
CA VAL A 458 -16.36 -6.75 -13.75
C VAL A 458 -15.51 -7.71 -12.93
N PHE A 459 -14.49 -7.22 -12.24
CA PHE A 459 -13.65 -8.08 -11.42
C PHE A 459 -14.46 -8.81 -10.35
N LEU A 460 -15.32 -8.09 -9.63
CA LEU A 460 -16.18 -8.68 -8.59
C LEU A 460 -17.14 -9.72 -9.17
N ALA A 461 -17.76 -9.44 -10.31
CA ALA A 461 -18.65 -10.37 -11.00
C ALA A 461 -17.93 -11.67 -11.41
N LEU A 462 -16.70 -11.55 -11.90
CA LEU A 462 -15.94 -12.68 -12.42
C LEU A 462 -15.20 -13.48 -11.34
N ALA A 463 -14.71 -12.82 -10.28
CA ALA A 463 -13.78 -13.41 -9.32
C ALA A 463 -14.39 -13.78 -7.97
N THR A 464 -15.55 -13.23 -7.61
CA THR A 464 -16.17 -13.47 -6.29
C THR A 464 -17.56 -14.09 -6.41
N GLY A 465 -18.15 -14.45 -5.27
CA GLY A 465 -19.56 -14.80 -5.11
C GLY A 465 -20.41 -13.68 -4.53
N ASP A 466 -19.85 -12.47 -4.39
CA ASP A 466 -20.46 -11.36 -3.67
C ASP A 466 -21.62 -10.73 -4.45
N ASP A 467 -22.59 -10.16 -3.75
CA ASP A 467 -23.67 -9.38 -4.37
C ASP A 467 -23.18 -8.00 -4.79
N ILE A 468 -23.69 -7.47 -5.89
CA ILE A 468 -23.33 -6.17 -6.45
C ILE A 468 -24.60 -5.36 -6.69
N LEU A 469 -24.75 -4.24 -5.99
CA LEU A 469 -25.89 -3.35 -6.11
C LEU A 469 -25.43 -1.98 -6.60
N ILE A 470 -26.07 -1.46 -7.65
CA ILE A 470 -25.67 -0.20 -8.30
C ILE A 470 -26.88 0.73 -8.34
N CYS A 471 -26.71 1.96 -7.85
CA CYS A 471 -27.66 3.05 -8.06
C CYS A 471 -27.15 3.91 -9.22
N ASP A 472 -27.88 3.91 -10.33
CA ASP A 472 -27.43 4.46 -11.61
C ASP A 472 -28.33 5.62 -12.07
N PRO A 473 -28.03 6.86 -11.63
CA PRO A 473 -28.73 8.06 -12.06
C PRO A 473 -28.46 8.49 -13.50
N GLU A 474 -27.44 7.92 -14.17
CA GLU A 474 -26.96 8.36 -15.49
C GLU A 474 -27.01 7.24 -16.55
N ARG A 475 -27.62 6.09 -16.24
CA ARG A 475 -27.79 4.93 -17.13
C ARG A 475 -26.46 4.51 -17.78
N GLU A 476 -25.40 4.38 -16.98
CA GLU A 476 -24.10 3.94 -17.47
C GLU A 476 -23.84 2.44 -17.29
N TYR A 477 -24.49 1.76 -16.34
CA TYR A 477 -24.10 0.41 -15.91
C TYR A 477 -25.00 -0.73 -16.40
N GLY A 478 -26.20 -0.43 -16.90
CA GLY A 478 -27.21 -1.45 -17.23
C GLY A 478 -26.73 -2.53 -18.21
N SER A 479 -26.21 -2.12 -19.37
CA SER A 479 -25.67 -3.02 -20.40
C SER A 479 -24.55 -3.95 -19.90
N LEU A 480 -23.71 -3.45 -18.99
CA LEU A 480 -22.64 -4.23 -18.39
C LEU A 480 -23.21 -5.31 -17.49
N ILE A 481 -24.18 -4.96 -16.64
CA ILE A 481 -24.78 -5.90 -15.70
C ILE A 481 -25.62 -6.96 -16.43
N GLU A 482 -26.39 -6.59 -17.46
CA GLU A 482 -27.08 -7.55 -18.33
C GLU A 482 -26.08 -8.54 -18.97
N ALA A 483 -24.95 -8.03 -19.49
CA ALA A 483 -23.91 -8.87 -20.08
C ALA A 483 -23.22 -9.82 -19.08
N MET A 484 -23.24 -9.46 -17.79
CA MET A 484 -22.74 -10.29 -16.69
C MET A 484 -23.82 -11.22 -16.10
N GLY A 485 -25.06 -11.19 -16.62
CA GLY A 485 -26.17 -12.02 -16.13
C GLY A 485 -26.88 -11.47 -14.89
N GLY A 486 -26.80 -10.17 -14.66
CA GLY A 486 -27.60 -9.47 -13.64
C GLY A 486 -28.87 -8.84 -14.18
N GLU A 487 -29.58 -8.13 -13.30
CA GLU A 487 -30.88 -7.52 -13.56
C GLU A 487 -30.79 -5.98 -13.59
N VAL A 488 -31.55 -5.34 -14.48
CA VAL A 488 -31.68 -3.88 -14.55
C VAL A 488 -33.12 -3.49 -14.23
N ILE A 489 -33.31 -2.90 -13.06
CA ILE A 489 -34.61 -2.42 -12.59
C ILE A 489 -34.75 -0.96 -13.03
N ARG A 490 -35.66 -0.70 -13.97
CA ARG A 490 -35.90 0.63 -14.54
C ARG A 490 -37.02 1.34 -13.79
N ILE A 491 -36.66 2.39 -13.06
CA ILE A 491 -37.61 3.14 -12.26
C ILE A 491 -37.88 4.48 -12.95
N ALA A 492 -39.08 4.61 -13.50
CA ALA A 492 -39.52 5.80 -14.21
C ALA A 492 -40.89 6.27 -13.67
N ALA A 493 -41.19 7.56 -13.84
CA ALA A 493 -42.52 8.08 -13.52
C ALA A 493 -43.59 7.39 -14.41
N GLY A 494 -44.61 6.79 -13.78
CA GLY A 494 -45.63 6.00 -14.48
C GLY A 494 -45.16 4.65 -15.03
N SER A 495 -43.98 4.16 -14.58
CA SER A 495 -43.54 2.78 -14.87
C SER A 495 -44.48 1.76 -14.22
N ARG A 496 -44.55 0.57 -14.80
CA ARG A 496 -45.21 -0.59 -14.16
C ARG A 496 -44.33 -1.26 -13.11
N ASP A 497 -43.04 -0.93 -13.11
CA ASP A 497 -42.06 -1.48 -12.18
C ASP A 497 -42.12 -0.68 -10.87
N HIS A 498 -42.29 -1.39 -9.77
CA HIS A 498 -42.45 -0.81 -8.44
C HIS A 498 -41.43 -1.38 -7.46
N ILE A 499 -40.91 -0.50 -6.60
CA ILE A 499 -40.09 -0.86 -5.43
C ILE A 499 -40.75 -0.26 -4.20
N ASN A 500 -41.19 -1.10 -3.27
CA ASN A 500 -41.91 -0.62 -2.11
C ASN A 500 -41.00 0.15 -1.13
N ALA A 501 -41.24 1.45 -0.96
CA ALA A 501 -40.52 2.26 0.02
C ALA A 501 -40.77 1.81 1.47
N MET A 502 -41.86 1.10 1.74
CA MET A 502 -42.22 0.61 3.07
C MET A 502 -41.75 -0.84 3.32
N ASP A 503 -40.96 -1.45 2.43
CA ASP A 503 -40.43 -2.79 2.68
C ASP A 503 -39.43 -2.80 3.86
N MET A 504 -39.54 -3.82 4.72
CA MET A 504 -38.61 -4.08 5.80
C MET A 504 -38.27 -5.57 5.86
N VAL A 505 -36.98 -5.88 5.95
CA VAL A 505 -36.52 -7.25 6.22
C VAL A 505 -36.38 -7.50 7.71
N GLU A 506 -36.35 -8.77 8.10
CA GLU A 506 -36.08 -9.14 9.48
C GLU A 506 -34.68 -8.63 9.89
N GLY A 507 -34.59 -7.85 10.98
CA GLY A 507 -33.34 -7.23 11.43
C GLY A 507 -33.05 -5.85 10.81
N TYR A 508 -34.03 -5.23 10.15
CA TYR A 508 -33.99 -3.82 9.75
C TYR A 508 -33.67 -2.89 10.95
N GLY A 509 -32.97 -1.78 10.69
CA GLY A 509 -32.56 -0.83 11.73
C GLY A 509 -31.25 -1.20 12.44
N ASP A 510 -30.90 -0.54 13.56
CA ASP A 510 -29.65 -0.77 14.32
C ASP A 510 -29.83 -1.70 15.55
N GLY A 511 -30.84 -2.59 15.53
CA GLY A 511 -31.12 -3.56 16.61
C GLY A 511 -32.07 -3.04 17.69
N GLY A 512 -32.59 -1.82 17.53
CA GLY A 512 -33.71 -1.28 18.29
C GLY A 512 -35.06 -1.71 17.72
N ASN A 513 -36.06 -0.82 17.79
CA ASN A 513 -37.36 -1.06 17.16
C ASN A 513 -37.29 -0.73 15.66
N PRO A 514 -37.44 -1.69 14.74
CA PRO A 514 -37.36 -1.45 13.29
C PRO A 514 -38.36 -0.41 12.78
N VAL A 515 -39.53 -0.31 13.44
CA VAL A 515 -40.58 0.65 13.07
C VAL A 515 -40.12 2.09 13.33
N ILE A 516 -39.32 2.32 14.39
CA ILE A 516 -38.75 3.65 14.67
C ILE A 516 -37.74 4.03 13.59
N ASP A 517 -36.80 3.13 13.27
CA ASP A 517 -35.83 3.36 12.19
C ASP A 517 -36.53 3.60 10.84
N LYS A 518 -37.69 2.96 10.61
CA LYS A 518 -38.46 3.13 9.39
C LYS A 518 -39.26 4.43 9.39
N SER A 519 -39.79 4.84 10.54
CA SER A 519 -40.40 6.15 10.75
C SER A 519 -39.40 7.27 10.45
N GLU A 520 -38.15 7.17 10.92
CA GLU A 520 -37.08 8.11 10.57
C GLU A 520 -36.82 8.18 9.05
N PHE A 521 -36.80 7.03 8.37
CA PHE A 521 -36.71 6.99 6.91
C PHE A 521 -37.90 7.69 6.25
N VAL A 522 -39.13 7.40 6.66
CA VAL A 522 -40.34 8.02 6.11
C VAL A 522 -40.34 9.54 6.34
N LEU A 523 -39.89 10.00 7.51
CA LEU A 523 -39.70 11.42 7.80
C LEU A 523 -38.75 12.08 6.79
N SER A 524 -37.65 11.42 6.46
CA SER A 524 -36.69 11.93 5.46
C SER A 524 -37.32 12.05 4.06
N LEU A 525 -38.26 11.16 3.71
CA LEU A 525 -39.03 11.28 2.47
C LEU A 525 -39.91 12.53 2.51
N PHE A 526 -40.68 12.75 3.58
CA PHE A 526 -41.57 13.92 3.68
C PHE A 526 -40.81 15.25 3.67
N GLU A 527 -39.62 15.32 4.27
CA GLU A 527 -38.78 16.52 4.23
C GLU A 527 -38.17 16.79 2.84
N GLN A 528 -38.09 15.79 1.98
CA GLN A 528 -37.79 16.00 0.55
C GLN A 528 -39.00 16.52 -0.23
N LEU A 529 -40.20 16.12 0.17
CA LEU A 529 -41.43 16.52 -0.49
C LEU A 529 -41.83 17.97 -0.17
N ASP A 530 -41.58 18.44 1.05
CA ASP A 530 -41.85 19.82 1.46
C ASP A 530 -40.57 20.65 1.68
N LYS A 531 -40.36 21.64 0.82
CA LYS A 531 -39.26 22.61 0.93
C LYS A 531 -39.30 23.47 2.21
N LYS A 532 -40.45 23.57 2.88
CA LYS A 532 -40.59 24.27 4.15
C LYS A 532 -40.19 23.41 5.35
N GLY A 533 -39.93 22.12 5.12
CA GLY A 533 -39.66 21.13 6.16
C GLY A 533 -40.91 20.68 6.91
N VAL A 534 -40.77 19.63 7.70
CA VAL A 534 -41.86 19.00 8.46
C VAL A 534 -41.89 19.56 9.89
N SER A 535 -43.04 20.07 10.33
CA SER A 535 -43.24 20.61 11.68
C SER A 535 -43.28 19.52 12.76
N ALA A 536 -43.04 19.88 14.03
CA ALA A 536 -43.07 18.91 15.14
C ALA A 536 -44.40 18.14 15.26
N LYS A 537 -45.53 18.76 14.90
CA LYS A 537 -46.84 18.10 14.88
C LYS A 537 -46.93 17.07 13.76
N GLU A 538 -46.49 17.44 12.56
CA GLU A 538 -46.46 16.54 11.41
C GLU A 538 -45.51 15.36 11.65
N LYS A 539 -44.35 15.59 12.30
CA LYS A 539 -43.43 14.51 12.71
C LYS A 539 -44.12 13.48 13.60
N SER A 540 -44.87 13.94 14.61
CA SER A 540 -45.64 13.06 15.50
C SER A 540 -46.72 12.26 14.76
N ILE A 541 -47.39 12.89 13.80
CA ILE A 541 -48.42 12.23 12.97
C ILE A 541 -47.79 11.17 12.05
N ILE A 542 -46.68 11.49 11.38
CA ILE A 542 -45.96 10.55 10.51
C ILE A 542 -45.51 9.32 11.30
N ASP A 543 -44.93 9.53 12.49
CA ASP A 543 -44.49 8.45 13.36
C ASP A 543 -45.64 7.54 13.79
N ARG A 544 -46.73 8.13 14.30
CA ARG A 544 -47.94 7.41 14.70
C ARG A 544 -48.57 6.63 13.55
N CYS A 545 -48.68 7.23 12.37
CA CYS A 545 -49.27 6.57 11.20
C CYS A 545 -48.36 5.44 10.68
N THR A 546 -47.04 5.64 10.68
CA THR A 546 -46.08 4.60 10.29
C THR A 546 -46.19 3.40 11.22
N ALA A 547 -46.25 3.62 12.54
CA ALA A 547 -46.46 2.56 13.51
C ALA A 547 -47.78 1.81 13.29
N ALA A 548 -48.87 2.54 13.03
CA ALA A 548 -50.18 1.94 12.78
C ALA A 548 -50.21 1.06 11.51
N VAL A 549 -49.48 1.42 10.46
CA VAL A 549 -49.35 0.59 9.24
C VAL A 549 -48.67 -0.75 9.57
N TYR A 550 -47.57 -0.72 10.33
CA TYR A 550 -46.85 -1.96 10.66
C TYR A 550 -47.56 -2.80 11.72
N GLU A 551 -48.29 -2.20 12.65
CA GLU A 551 -49.14 -2.92 13.62
C GLU A 551 -50.29 -3.67 12.93
N ASP A 552 -50.92 -3.05 11.92
CA ASP A 552 -51.93 -3.70 11.09
C ASP A 552 -51.34 -4.90 10.34
N TYR A 553 -50.19 -4.73 9.70
CA TYR A 553 -49.50 -5.82 9.00
C TYR A 553 -49.11 -6.98 9.94
N GLN A 554 -48.57 -6.68 11.11
CA GLN A 554 -48.23 -7.70 12.13
C GLN A 554 -49.46 -8.46 12.64
N SER A 555 -50.64 -7.84 12.56
CA SER A 555 -51.92 -8.44 12.94
C SER A 555 -52.58 -9.25 11.81
N GLY A 556 -51.88 -9.44 10.68
CA GLY A 556 -52.39 -10.16 9.51
C GLY A 556 -53.09 -9.26 8.48
N GLY A 557 -52.89 -7.94 8.57
CA GLY A 557 -53.36 -6.96 7.60
C GLY A 557 -52.57 -6.96 6.29
N ASN A 558 -52.75 -5.90 5.49
CA ASN A 558 -52.12 -5.78 4.17
C ASN A 558 -50.62 -5.44 4.26
N VAL A 559 -49.88 -5.69 3.18
CA VAL A 559 -48.46 -5.31 3.09
C VAL A 559 -48.30 -3.79 3.31
N PRO A 560 -47.35 -3.34 4.14
CA PRO A 560 -47.05 -1.94 4.34
C PRO A 560 -46.65 -1.27 3.04
N THR A 561 -47.33 -0.20 2.63
CA THR A 561 -46.99 0.60 1.44
C THR A 561 -47.24 2.08 1.70
N LEU A 562 -46.69 2.99 0.86
CA LEU A 562 -47.00 4.42 0.99
C LEU A 562 -48.50 4.70 0.77
N CYS A 563 -49.19 3.90 -0.04
CA CYS A 563 -50.64 3.97 -0.18
C CYS A 563 -51.35 3.72 1.17
N ARG A 564 -50.91 2.69 1.92
CA ARG A 564 -51.47 2.41 3.27
C ARG A 564 -51.12 3.49 4.28
N LEU A 565 -49.91 4.06 4.19
CA LEU A 565 -49.54 5.20 5.02
C LEU A 565 -50.46 6.40 4.77
N ARG A 566 -50.77 6.71 3.50
CA ARG A 566 -51.72 7.78 3.14
C ARG A 566 -53.13 7.51 3.69
N GLU A 567 -53.61 6.27 3.60
CA GLU A 567 -54.91 5.89 4.17
C GLU A 567 -54.95 6.13 5.68
N LYS A 568 -53.92 5.70 6.43
CA LYS A 568 -53.82 5.95 7.87
C LYS A 568 -53.75 7.43 8.22
N MET A 569 -53.12 8.25 7.39
CA MET A 569 -53.12 9.72 7.56
C MET A 569 -54.50 10.34 7.33
N LEU A 570 -55.28 9.85 6.37
CA LEU A 570 -56.65 10.32 6.11
C LEU A 570 -57.64 9.95 7.23
N GLU A 571 -57.38 8.87 7.97
CA GLU A 571 -58.15 8.45 9.15
C GLU A 571 -57.95 9.40 10.35
N GLN A 572 -56.88 10.20 10.36
CA GLN A 572 -56.56 11.07 11.50
C GLN A 572 -57.48 12.31 11.57
N PRO A 573 -57.88 12.76 12.77
CA PRO A 573 -58.73 13.94 12.93
C PRO A 573 -58.01 15.28 12.67
N GLU A 574 -56.69 15.33 12.82
CA GLU A 574 -55.89 16.55 12.68
C GLU A 574 -55.88 17.08 11.23
N ARG A 575 -55.88 18.41 11.08
CA ARG A 575 -55.79 19.04 9.75
C ARG A 575 -54.42 18.78 9.11
N GLU A 576 -53.37 18.86 9.93
CA GLU A 576 -51.99 18.59 9.54
C GLU A 576 -51.83 17.18 8.92
N ALA A 577 -52.60 16.18 9.39
CA ALA A 577 -52.58 14.83 8.81
C ALA A 577 -53.18 14.77 7.39
N LYS A 578 -54.23 15.57 7.14
CA LYS A 578 -54.84 15.69 5.81
C LYS A 578 -53.92 16.41 4.83
N ASP A 579 -53.19 17.42 5.32
CA ASP A 579 -52.19 18.14 4.52
C ASP A 579 -51.02 17.19 4.14
N LEU A 580 -50.56 16.35 5.07
CA LEU A 580 -49.57 15.28 4.79
C LEU A 580 -50.09 14.24 3.79
N ALA A 581 -51.34 13.78 3.94
CA ALA A 581 -51.94 12.83 3.01
C ALA A 581 -52.10 13.41 1.59
N LEU A 582 -52.37 14.71 1.48
CA LEU A 582 -52.42 15.43 0.21
C LEU A 582 -51.02 15.55 -0.42
N ALA A 583 -49.99 15.83 0.39
CA ALA A 583 -48.60 15.87 -0.09
C ALA A 583 -48.15 14.51 -0.65
N LEU A 584 -48.57 13.40 -0.04
CA LEU A 584 -48.23 12.04 -0.47
C LEU A 584 -49.08 11.56 -1.66
N GLU A 585 -50.16 12.27 -2.03
CA GLU A 585 -51.08 11.85 -3.10
C GLU A 585 -50.38 11.73 -4.46
N LEU A 586 -49.50 12.67 -4.79
CA LEU A 586 -48.73 12.66 -6.03
C LEU A 586 -47.88 11.38 -6.17
N PHE A 587 -47.40 10.85 -5.05
CA PHE A 587 -46.51 9.70 -4.96
C PHE A 587 -47.23 8.39 -4.69
N THR A 588 -48.55 8.37 -4.55
CA THR A 588 -49.33 7.17 -4.22
C THR A 588 -50.37 6.85 -5.29
N SER A 589 -51.30 7.78 -5.54
CA SER A 589 -52.32 7.66 -6.58
C SER A 589 -52.09 8.59 -7.77
N GLY A 590 -51.04 9.42 -7.71
CA GLY A 590 -50.63 10.32 -8.76
C GLY A 590 -49.65 9.70 -9.77
N SER A 591 -49.02 10.53 -10.58
CA SER A 591 -48.13 10.09 -11.67
C SER A 591 -46.74 9.62 -11.23
N LEU A 592 -46.43 9.70 -9.93
CA LEU A 592 -45.09 9.48 -9.35
C LEU A 592 -45.09 8.32 -8.33
N ASP A 593 -45.85 7.26 -8.60
CA ASP A 593 -46.17 6.16 -7.69
C ASP A 593 -45.23 4.95 -7.74
N ALA A 594 -44.07 5.10 -8.40
CA ALA A 594 -43.06 4.04 -8.55
C ALA A 594 -42.63 3.39 -7.22
N PHE A 595 -42.76 4.12 -6.11
CA PHE A 595 -42.34 3.66 -4.78
C PHE A 595 -43.47 3.31 -3.80
N ALA A 596 -44.72 3.39 -4.25
CA ALA A 596 -45.89 3.34 -3.36
C ALA A 596 -46.67 2.04 -3.34
N HIS A 597 -46.29 1.08 -4.18
CA HIS A 597 -46.94 -0.23 -4.27
C HIS A 597 -45.97 -1.34 -3.85
N GLU A 598 -46.48 -2.56 -3.74
CA GLU A 598 -45.66 -3.74 -3.48
C GLU A 598 -44.59 -3.93 -4.57
N SER A 599 -43.40 -4.37 -4.15
CA SER A 599 -42.28 -4.63 -5.06
C SER A 599 -42.65 -5.74 -6.05
N ASN A 600 -42.55 -5.49 -7.36
CA ASN A 600 -42.94 -6.45 -8.41
C ASN A 600 -41.81 -6.80 -9.40
N VAL A 601 -40.58 -6.40 -9.07
CA VAL A 601 -39.35 -6.63 -9.84
C VAL A 601 -38.47 -7.68 -9.15
N ASP A 602 -37.56 -8.32 -9.90
CA ASP A 602 -36.62 -9.29 -9.31
C ASP A 602 -35.51 -8.59 -8.52
N VAL A 603 -35.73 -8.47 -7.21
CA VAL A 603 -34.76 -7.95 -6.25
C VAL A 603 -33.79 -9.01 -5.72
N ASN A 604 -33.89 -10.26 -6.18
CA ASN A 604 -33.09 -11.37 -5.67
C ASN A 604 -31.83 -11.66 -6.49
N SER A 605 -31.76 -11.13 -7.71
CA SER A 605 -30.58 -11.24 -8.57
C SER A 605 -29.31 -10.85 -7.82
N ARG A 606 -28.22 -11.57 -8.10
CA ARG A 606 -26.91 -11.32 -7.47
C ARG A 606 -26.37 -9.93 -7.81
N MET A 607 -26.66 -9.46 -9.02
CA MET A 607 -26.18 -8.18 -9.54
C MET A 607 -27.38 -7.37 -10.01
N ILE A 608 -27.58 -6.20 -9.42
CA ILE A 608 -28.76 -5.36 -9.68
C ILE A 608 -28.30 -3.93 -9.98
N VAL A 609 -28.82 -3.37 -11.07
CA VAL A 609 -28.79 -1.92 -11.34
C VAL A 609 -30.17 -1.33 -11.10
N TYR A 610 -30.25 -0.33 -10.23
CA TYR A 610 -31.40 0.54 -10.11
C TYR A 610 -31.19 1.76 -11.01
N ASP A 611 -31.79 1.73 -12.20
CA ASP A 611 -31.76 2.85 -13.15
C ASP A 611 -32.84 3.87 -12.76
N ILE A 612 -32.39 5.07 -12.39
CA ILE A 612 -33.26 6.20 -12.02
C ILE A 612 -33.12 7.40 -12.95
N MET A 613 -32.55 7.22 -14.14
CA MET A 613 -32.36 8.32 -15.10
C MET A 613 -33.70 8.98 -15.45
N ASP A 614 -34.75 8.18 -15.65
CA ASP A 614 -36.07 8.65 -16.07
C ASP A 614 -36.93 9.18 -14.91
N LEU A 615 -36.39 9.24 -13.68
CA LEU A 615 -37.01 9.99 -12.60
C LEU A 615 -36.84 11.49 -12.85
N GLY A 616 -37.95 12.24 -12.83
CA GLY A 616 -37.88 13.71 -12.86
C GLY A 616 -37.04 14.26 -11.70
N LYS A 617 -36.48 15.47 -11.85
CA LYS A 617 -35.61 16.11 -10.83
C LYS A 617 -36.15 16.04 -9.39
N GLN A 618 -37.47 16.20 -9.21
CA GLN A 618 -38.11 16.13 -7.89
C GLN A 618 -38.11 14.72 -7.29
N LEU A 619 -38.18 13.68 -8.12
CA LEU A 619 -38.18 12.28 -7.69
C LEU A 619 -36.78 11.70 -7.54
N LYS A 620 -35.77 12.26 -8.22
CA LYS A 620 -34.42 11.66 -8.24
C LYS A 620 -33.85 11.50 -6.83
N THR A 621 -34.00 12.52 -5.96
CA THR A 621 -33.57 12.47 -4.55
C THR A 621 -34.39 11.49 -3.71
N MET A 622 -35.71 11.43 -3.93
CA MET A 622 -36.59 10.47 -3.27
C MET A 622 -36.25 9.04 -3.67
N GLY A 623 -36.04 8.78 -4.96
CA GLY A 623 -35.65 7.49 -5.48
C GLY A 623 -34.31 7.04 -4.95
N LEU A 624 -33.35 7.96 -4.84
CA LEU A 624 -32.04 7.69 -4.23
C LEU A 624 -32.16 7.24 -2.76
N LEU A 625 -33.03 7.89 -1.97
CA LEU A 625 -33.33 7.47 -0.60
C LEU A 625 -33.96 6.07 -0.56
N VAL A 626 -35.02 5.83 -1.35
CA VAL A 626 -35.74 4.56 -1.39
C VAL A 626 -34.83 3.41 -1.84
N ILE A 627 -34.01 3.64 -2.87
CA ILE A 627 -33.05 2.63 -3.36
C ILE A 627 -32.00 2.34 -2.30
N THR A 628 -31.52 3.35 -1.58
CA THR A 628 -30.53 3.13 -0.53
C THR A 628 -31.11 2.34 0.62
N ASP A 629 -32.39 2.57 0.95
CA ASP A 629 -33.12 1.76 1.92
C ASP A 629 -33.31 0.31 1.45
N ALA A 630 -33.66 0.11 0.17
CA ALA A 630 -33.73 -1.22 -0.44
C ALA A 630 -32.37 -1.93 -0.44
N MET A 631 -31.28 -1.22 -0.70
CA MET A 631 -29.92 -1.76 -0.60
C MET A 631 -29.56 -2.12 0.84
N LEU A 632 -29.97 -1.33 1.84
CA LEU A 632 -29.80 -1.66 3.26
C LEU A 632 -30.54 -2.93 3.65
N ASN A 633 -31.77 -3.11 3.16
CA ASN A 633 -32.52 -4.36 3.32
C ASN A 633 -31.71 -5.55 2.78
N ARG A 634 -31.25 -5.47 1.53
CA ARG A 634 -30.45 -6.54 0.91
C ARG A 634 -29.15 -6.84 1.66
N VAL A 635 -28.43 -5.81 2.09
CA VAL A 635 -27.21 -5.94 2.91
C VAL A 635 -27.51 -6.66 4.23
N THR A 636 -28.65 -6.38 4.85
CA THR A 636 -29.05 -6.98 6.13
C THR A 636 -29.32 -8.48 5.98
N GLU A 637 -30.03 -8.87 4.93
CA GLU A 637 -30.26 -10.27 4.61
C GLU A 637 -28.96 -11.01 4.30
N ASN A 638 -28.09 -10.40 3.49
CA ASN A 638 -26.81 -10.99 3.11
C ASN A 638 -25.87 -11.14 4.30
N TRP A 639 -25.84 -10.15 5.21
CA TRP A 639 -25.10 -10.24 6.45
C TRP A 639 -25.53 -11.43 7.31
N LYS A 640 -26.85 -11.67 7.45
CA LYS A 640 -27.37 -12.87 8.12
C LYS A 640 -26.95 -14.18 7.44
N LYS A 641 -26.79 -14.16 6.11
CA LYS A 641 -26.32 -15.29 5.30
C LYS A 641 -24.79 -15.42 5.25
N GLY A 642 -24.03 -14.51 5.89
CA GLY A 642 -22.57 -14.46 5.79
C GLY A 642 -22.03 -14.04 4.43
N LYS A 643 -22.87 -13.44 3.58
CA LYS A 643 -22.54 -13.01 2.21
C LYS A 643 -22.17 -11.52 2.19
N ARG A 644 -21.11 -11.16 1.47
CA ARG A 644 -20.68 -9.77 1.28
C ARG A 644 -21.49 -9.10 0.17
N THR A 645 -21.72 -7.79 0.30
CA THR A 645 -22.38 -6.96 -0.71
C THR A 645 -21.54 -5.74 -1.05
N HIS A 646 -21.33 -5.48 -2.34
CA HIS A 646 -20.68 -4.28 -2.84
C HIS A 646 -21.76 -3.32 -3.35
N ILE A 647 -21.66 -2.08 -2.93
CA ILE A 647 -22.66 -1.05 -3.24
C ILE A 647 -21.98 0.04 -4.05
N PHE A 648 -22.54 0.41 -5.18
CA PHE A 648 -22.04 1.47 -6.05
C PHE A 648 -23.09 2.58 -6.10
N LEU A 649 -22.69 3.77 -5.66
CA LEU A 649 -23.55 4.95 -5.66
C LEU A 649 -22.91 5.97 -6.60
N ASP A 650 -23.46 6.07 -7.82
CA ASP A 650 -23.01 7.09 -8.77
C ASP A 650 -23.65 8.44 -8.50
N GLU A 651 -22.95 9.50 -8.85
CA GLU A 651 -23.25 10.89 -8.49
C GLU A 651 -23.62 11.08 -7.01
N PHE A 652 -22.81 10.49 -6.14
CA PHE A 652 -23.03 10.44 -4.69
C PHE A 652 -23.22 11.82 -4.04
N HIS A 653 -22.69 12.89 -4.62
CA HIS A 653 -22.79 14.24 -4.06
C HIS A 653 -24.24 14.77 -3.96
N VAL A 654 -25.16 14.25 -4.79
CA VAL A 654 -26.58 14.68 -4.82
C VAL A 654 -27.29 14.46 -3.49
N VAL A 655 -26.89 13.45 -2.69
CA VAL A 655 -27.54 13.15 -1.40
C VAL A 655 -27.32 14.24 -0.34
N PHE A 656 -26.31 15.09 -0.50
CA PHE A 656 -25.92 16.10 0.47
C PHE A 656 -26.50 17.49 0.18
N GLU A 657 -27.35 17.63 -0.83
CA GLU A 657 -28.10 18.88 -1.08
C GLU A 657 -29.12 19.19 0.02
N ASN A 658 -29.49 18.20 0.83
CA ASN A 658 -30.41 18.31 1.96
C ASN A 658 -29.83 17.63 3.21
N GLU A 659 -29.89 18.31 4.35
CA GLU A 659 -29.29 17.84 5.61
C GLU A 659 -29.88 16.51 6.11
N TYR A 660 -31.18 16.28 5.95
CA TYR A 660 -31.84 15.05 6.42
C TYR A 660 -31.53 13.85 5.54
N SER A 661 -31.47 14.04 4.22
CA SER A 661 -30.96 13.00 3.31
C SER A 661 -29.52 12.67 3.65
N GLY A 662 -28.67 13.67 3.82
CA GLY A 662 -27.28 13.48 4.23
C GLY A 662 -27.15 12.71 5.55
N ALA A 663 -28.02 12.98 6.53
CA ALA A 663 -28.05 12.28 7.81
C ALA A 663 -28.46 10.80 7.67
N PHE A 664 -29.53 10.51 6.92
CA PHE A 664 -29.96 9.15 6.62
C PHE A 664 -28.86 8.36 5.90
N PHE A 665 -28.26 8.94 4.85
CA PHE A 665 -27.18 8.33 4.10
C PHE A 665 -25.92 8.07 4.95
N ASN A 666 -25.55 9.00 5.82
CA ASN A 666 -24.44 8.81 6.76
C ASN A 666 -24.72 7.66 7.74
N SER A 667 -25.97 7.52 8.20
CA SER A 667 -26.40 6.35 9.00
C SER A 667 -26.28 5.05 8.20
N ALA A 668 -26.79 5.02 6.96
CA ALA A 668 -26.69 3.89 6.04
C ALA A 668 -25.23 3.47 5.80
N TRP A 669 -24.34 4.44 5.55
CA TRP A 669 -22.91 4.22 5.30
C TRP A 669 -22.21 3.53 6.48
N ARG A 670 -22.56 3.90 7.71
CA ARG A 670 -22.05 3.24 8.93
C ARG A 670 -22.59 1.81 9.06
N ARG A 671 -23.87 1.60 8.71
CA ARG A 671 -24.52 0.27 8.75
C ARG A 671 -23.93 -0.68 7.73
N PHE A 672 -23.64 -0.22 6.51
CA PHE A 672 -22.95 -1.02 5.49
C PHE A 672 -21.64 -1.59 6.03
N ARG A 673 -20.81 -0.74 6.66
CA ARG A 673 -19.55 -1.16 7.27
C ARG A 673 -19.75 -2.24 8.35
N LYS A 674 -20.70 -2.05 9.28
CA LYS A 674 -20.99 -3.02 10.37
C LYS A 674 -21.47 -4.37 9.81
N ARG A 675 -22.08 -4.38 8.64
CA ARG A 675 -22.73 -5.55 8.02
C ARG A 675 -21.89 -6.21 6.92
N ASN A 676 -20.56 -6.02 6.93
CA ASN A 676 -19.65 -6.57 5.91
C ASN A 676 -20.07 -6.21 4.47
N ALA A 677 -20.59 -4.99 4.28
CA ALA A 677 -20.86 -4.42 2.96
C ALA A 677 -19.85 -3.32 2.63
N PHE A 678 -19.44 -3.25 1.35
CA PHE A 678 -18.38 -2.38 0.88
C PHE A 678 -18.99 -1.31 -0.03
N PRO A 679 -19.28 -0.11 0.50
CA PRO A 679 -19.83 0.97 -0.30
C PRO A 679 -18.74 1.70 -1.10
N ASN A 680 -19.08 2.05 -2.33
CA ASN A 680 -18.26 2.75 -3.31
C ASN A 680 -19.03 3.98 -3.80
N ALA A 681 -18.67 5.16 -3.28
CA ALA A 681 -19.22 6.44 -3.70
C ALA A 681 -18.43 6.97 -4.90
N ILE A 682 -19.13 7.35 -5.96
CA ILE A 682 -18.54 7.89 -7.18
C ILE A 682 -19.06 9.31 -7.34
N THR A 683 -18.17 10.28 -7.54
CA THR A 683 -18.58 11.66 -7.80
C THR A 683 -17.61 12.40 -8.68
N GLN A 684 -18.15 13.27 -9.53
CA GLN A 684 -17.37 14.22 -10.32
C GLN A 684 -17.22 15.58 -9.65
N ASN A 685 -18.13 15.89 -8.73
CA ASN A 685 -18.21 17.19 -8.08
C ASN A 685 -17.67 17.07 -6.65
N VAL A 686 -16.37 17.28 -6.52
CA VAL A 686 -15.65 17.13 -5.25
C VAL A 686 -15.91 18.33 -4.34
N GLU A 687 -15.96 19.54 -4.89
CA GLU A 687 -16.25 20.78 -4.15
C GLU A 687 -17.51 20.65 -3.28
N TYR A 688 -18.64 20.26 -3.89
CA TYR A 688 -19.92 20.12 -3.17
C TYR A 688 -19.86 19.06 -2.08
N LEU A 689 -19.08 17.99 -2.31
CA LEU A 689 -18.88 16.95 -1.31
C LEU A 689 -18.06 17.48 -0.13
N LEU A 690 -17.01 18.26 -0.38
CA LEU A 690 -16.12 18.79 0.65
C LEU A 690 -16.73 19.93 1.47
N ASP A 691 -17.70 20.66 0.92
CA ASP A 691 -18.43 21.71 1.63
C ASP A 691 -19.39 21.14 2.69
N SER A 692 -19.77 19.87 2.59
CA SER A 692 -20.53 19.16 3.62
C SER A 692 -19.63 18.55 4.69
N VAL A 693 -19.82 18.96 5.95
CA VAL A 693 -19.07 18.40 7.10
C VAL A 693 -19.25 16.89 7.21
N LEU A 694 -20.47 16.39 6.95
CA LEU A 694 -20.76 14.95 6.98
C LEU A 694 -19.97 14.21 5.90
N ALA A 695 -20.04 14.68 4.66
CA ALA A 695 -19.40 13.98 3.54
C ALA A 695 -17.87 14.09 3.56
N SER A 696 -17.33 15.25 3.95
CA SER A 696 -15.89 15.43 4.22
C SER A 696 -15.38 14.47 5.30
N THR A 697 -16.17 14.27 6.38
CA THR A 697 -15.87 13.28 7.42
C THR A 697 -15.94 11.84 6.90
N MET A 698 -16.87 11.53 5.99
CA MET A 698 -16.96 10.20 5.37
C MET A 698 -15.76 9.93 4.47
N LEU A 699 -15.32 10.93 3.70
CA LEU A 699 -14.17 10.84 2.81
C LEU A 699 -12.87 10.66 3.61
N SER A 700 -12.61 11.48 4.63
CA SER A 700 -11.38 11.41 5.43
C SER A 700 -11.21 10.07 6.16
N ASN A 701 -12.32 9.51 6.66
CA ASN A 701 -12.36 8.21 7.34
C ASN A 701 -12.27 7.01 6.38
N SER A 702 -12.33 7.22 5.07
CA SER A 702 -12.21 6.15 4.09
C SER A 702 -10.74 5.81 3.84
N GLU A 703 -10.44 4.51 3.85
CA GLU A 703 -9.08 4.00 3.63
C GLU A 703 -8.83 3.59 2.17
N TYR A 704 -9.86 3.61 1.32
CA TYR A 704 -9.70 3.39 -0.11
C TYR A 704 -10.26 4.56 -0.92
N ILE A 705 -9.39 5.39 -1.48
CA ILE A 705 -9.80 6.56 -2.29
C ILE A 705 -9.05 6.52 -3.61
N VAL A 706 -9.77 6.52 -4.72
CA VAL A 706 -9.19 6.64 -6.05
C VAL A 706 -9.44 8.07 -6.54
N MET A 707 -8.37 8.82 -6.76
CA MET A 707 -8.40 10.18 -7.27
C MET A 707 -7.84 10.18 -8.69
N LEU A 708 -8.69 10.39 -9.68
CA LEU A 708 -8.29 10.64 -11.07
C LEU A 708 -7.98 12.14 -11.24
N ASN A 709 -7.85 12.62 -12.48
CA ASN A 709 -7.66 14.04 -12.76
C ASN A 709 -8.71 14.93 -12.04
N GLN A 710 -8.27 15.97 -11.33
CA GLN A 710 -9.12 16.87 -10.53
C GLN A 710 -9.08 18.32 -11.05
N ALA A 711 -10.14 19.08 -10.81
CA ALA A 711 -10.16 20.53 -11.09
C ALA A 711 -9.22 21.30 -10.15
N ALA A 712 -8.79 22.50 -10.54
CA ALA A 712 -7.82 23.26 -9.76
C ALA A 712 -8.31 23.64 -8.35
N SER A 713 -9.58 24.00 -8.19
CA SER A 713 -10.19 24.33 -6.90
C SER A 713 -10.26 23.11 -5.96
N ASP A 714 -10.63 21.95 -6.49
CA ASP A 714 -10.77 20.69 -5.72
C ASP A 714 -9.43 20.16 -5.22
N ARG A 715 -8.37 20.34 -6.03
CA ARG A 715 -7.03 19.85 -5.74
C ARG A 715 -6.51 20.34 -4.39
N GLN A 716 -6.67 21.63 -4.08
CA GLN A 716 -6.17 22.19 -2.82
C GLN A 716 -6.93 21.64 -1.61
N LYS A 717 -8.26 21.60 -1.67
CA LYS A 717 -9.09 21.07 -0.58
C LYS A 717 -8.78 19.59 -0.31
N LEU A 718 -8.55 18.79 -1.36
CA LEU A 718 -8.15 17.39 -1.21
C LEU A 718 -6.74 17.23 -0.64
N ALA A 719 -5.79 18.07 -1.07
CA ALA A 719 -4.43 18.05 -0.55
C ALA A 719 -4.40 18.31 0.96
N ASP A 720 -5.15 19.30 1.42
CA ASP A 720 -5.25 19.65 2.84
C ASP A 720 -5.95 18.55 3.65
N LEU A 721 -7.03 17.96 3.12
CA LEU A 721 -7.81 16.93 3.82
C LEU A 721 -7.04 15.60 3.96
N LEU A 722 -6.24 15.24 2.95
CA LEU A 722 -5.58 13.93 2.86
C LEU A 722 -4.06 13.99 3.03
N ASN A 723 -3.49 15.17 3.31
CA ASN A 723 -2.05 15.42 3.42
C ASN A 723 -1.28 14.99 2.16
N ILE A 724 -1.73 15.44 0.98
CA ILE A 724 -1.12 15.10 -0.31
C ILE A 724 -0.03 16.14 -0.65
N SER A 725 1.19 15.68 -0.97
CA SER A 725 2.30 16.56 -1.36
C SER A 725 2.10 17.18 -2.75
N ASN A 726 2.78 18.29 -3.06
CA ASN A 726 2.72 18.94 -4.38
C ASN A 726 3.12 17.98 -5.53
N GLU A 727 4.10 17.12 -5.29
CA GLU A 727 4.61 16.11 -6.22
C GLU A 727 3.58 15.00 -6.42
N GLN A 728 2.92 14.53 -5.35
CA GLN A 728 1.81 13.59 -5.47
C GLN A 728 0.62 14.22 -6.21
N MET A 729 0.34 15.50 -5.96
CA MET A 729 -0.70 16.26 -6.65
C MET A 729 -0.45 16.38 -8.16
N SER A 730 0.81 16.28 -8.61
CA SER A 730 1.14 16.28 -10.04
C SER A 730 0.51 15.08 -10.78
N TYR A 731 0.29 13.94 -10.11
CA TYR A 731 -0.34 12.76 -10.68
C TYR A 731 -1.85 12.87 -10.89
N ILE A 732 -2.48 13.90 -10.32
CA ILE A 732 -3.90 14.23 -10.54
C ILE A 732 -4.10 15.60 -11.20
N THR A 733 -3.01 16.17 -11.71
CA THR A 733 -2.98 17.47 -12.40
C THR A 733 -2.74 17.25 -13.89
N ASN A 734 -3.72 17.56 -14.73
CA ASN A 734 -3.66 17.27 -16.17
C ASN A 734 -3.31 15.80 -16.46
N ALA A 735 -3.80 14.90 -15.61
CA ALA A 735 -3.53 13.48 -15.72
C ALA A 735 -4.33 12.87 -16.89
N ASP A 736 -3.71 11.94 -17.60
CA ASP A 736 -4.38 11.16 -18.64
C ASP A 736 -5.55 10.35 -18.04
N ALA A 737 -6.56 10.06 -18.86
CA ALA A 737 -7.68 9.24 -18.43
C ALA A 737 -7.21 7.84 -17.97
N GLY A 738 -7.64 7.44 -16.77
CA GLY A 738 -7.20 6.19 -16.13
C GLY A 738 -5.89 6.31 -15.34
N CYS A 739 -5.30 7.51 -15.22
CA CYS A 739 -4.16 7.78 -14.34
C CYS A 739 -4.60 8.61 -13.12
N GLY A 740 -3.89 8.46 -12.01
CA GLY A 740 -4.22 9.19 -10.79
C GLY A 740 -3.44 8.76 -9.56
N LEU A 741 -4.04 8.96 -8.39
CA LEU A 741 -3.51 8.60 -7.08
C LEU A 741 -4.50 7.69 -6.34
N ILE A 742 -4.01 6.61 -5.73
CA ILE A 742 -4.80 5.71 -4.87
C ILE A 742 -4.35 5.90 -3.42
N LYS A 743 -5.28 6.25 -2.54
CA LYS A 743 -5.14 6.07 -1.09
C LYS A 743 -5.53 4.64 -0.75
N TYR A 744 -4.64 3.90 -0.10
CA TYR A 744 -4.88 2.54 0.40
C TYR A 744 -4.35 2.43 1.83
N GLY A 745 -5.25 2.43 2.82
CA GLY A 745 -4.88 2.59 4.22
C GLY A 745 -4.19 3.94 4.45
N SER A 746 -2.95 3.89 4.90
CA SER A 746 -2.08 5.07 5.06
C SER A 746 -1.24 5.40 3.82
N SER A 747 -1.29 4.57 2.77
CA SER A 747 -0.44 4.70 1.60
C SER A 747 -1.09 5.56 0.51
N LEU A 748 -0.30 6.41 -0.15
CA LEU A 748 -0.73 7.17 -1.33
C LEU A 748 0.15 6.77 -2.53
N VAL A 749 -0.40 5.99 -3.46
CA VAL A 749 0.37 5.39 -4.56
C VAL A 749 -0.11 5.94 -5.91
N PRO A 750 0.78 6.54 -6.72
CA PRO A 750 0.40 6.99 -8.05
C PRO A 750 0.25 5.80 -8.98
N PHE A 751 -0.76 5.82 -9.84
CA PHE A 751 -1.08 4.70 -10.71
C PHE A 751 -1.36 5.11 -12.15
N ILE A 752 -1.15 4.16 -13.05
CA ILE A 752 -1.48 4.23 -14.47
C ILE A 752 -2.31 2.99 -14.79
N ASN A 753 -3.52 3.18 -15.32
CA ASN A 753 -4.36 2.08 -15.77
C ASN A 753 -4.70 2.21 -17.25
N LYS A 754 -4.03 1.39 -18.08
CA LYS A 754 -4.28 1.31 -19.53
C LYS A 754 -4.86 -0.06 -19.87
N PHE A 755 -6.14 -0.09 -20.23
CA PHE A 755 -6.86 -1.31 -20.59
C PHE A 755 -6.84 -1.58 -22.12
N PRO A 756 -6.67 -2.83 -22.58
CA PRO A 756 -6.66 -3.18 -24.01
C PRO A 756 -7.99 -2.86 -24.71
N LYS A 757 -7.93 -2.02 -25.76
CA LYS A 757 -9.14 -1.51 -26.45
C LYS A 757 -9.82 -2.50 -27.40
N ASN A 758 -9.11 -3.55 -27.80
CA ASN A 758 -9.56 -4.56 -28.76
C ASN A 758 -10.38 -5.69 -28.12
N THR A 759 -10.81 -5.53 -26.87
CA THR A 759 -11.54 -6.55 -26.08
C THR A 759 -13.05 -6.27 -26.05
N ARG A 760 -13.86 -7.31 -25.82
CA ARG A 760 -15.30 -7.13 -25.55
C ARG A 760 -15.53 -6.41 -24.23
N LEU A 761 -14.73 -6.73 -23.22
CA LEU A 761 -14.73 -6.03 -21.94
C LEU A 761 -14.57 -4.52 -22.11
N TYR A 762 -13.60 -4.06 -22.91
CA TYR A 762 -13.42 -2.62 -23.13
C TYR A 762 -14.66 -1.97 -23.74
N ARG A 763 -15.31 -2.63 -24.71
CA ARG A 763 -16.52 -2.11 -25.36
C ARG A 763 -17.72 -2.01 -24.40
N LEU A 764 -17.80 -2.89 -23.41
CA LEU A 764 -18.83 -2.82 -22.36
C LEU A 764 -18.51 -1.76 -21.29
N MET A 765 -17.22 -1.49 -21.05
CA MET A 765 -16.78 -0.58 -20.00
C MET A 765 -16.58 0.87 -20.47
N THR A 766 -16.29 1.11 -21.75
CA THR A 766 -16.06 2.45 -22.27
C THR A 766 -17.34 3.29 -22.25
N THR A 767 -17.22 4.55 -21.86
CA THR A 767 -18.27 5.57 -21.93
C THR A 767 -17.92 6.68 -22.94
N LYS A 768 -16.87 6.47 -23.74
CA LYS A 768 -16.40 7.47 -24.71
C LYS A 768 -17.41 7.62 -25.86
N PRO A 769 -17.84 8.84 -26.18
CA PRO A 769 -18.72 9.09 -27.32
C PRO A 769 -18.14 8.50 -28.63
N GLY A 770 -18.93 7.68 -29.32
CA GLY A 770 -18.54 7.04 -30.58
C GLY A 770 -17.85 5.67 -30.43
N GLU A 771 -17.30 5.35 -29.25
CA GLU A 771 -16.82 4.00 -28.92
C GLU A 771 -17.87 3.19 -28.15
N ASP A 772 -18.81 3.88 -27.50
CA ASP A 772 -19.89 3.32 -26.69
C ASP A 772 -21.16 2.97 -27.49
N SER A 773 -21.02 2.08 -28.47
CA SER A 773 -22.18 1.61 -29.27
C SER A 773 -23.10 0.66 -28.49
N ALA A 774 -22.58 -0.01 -27.46
CA ALA A 774 -23.31 -1.01 -26.67
C ALA A 774 -24.25 -0.38 -25.62
N ASN A 775 -23.89 0.75 -25.00
CA ASN A 775 -24.74 1.37 -23.97
C ASN A 775 -25.81 2.30 -24.57
N ARG A 776 -25.64 2.76 -25.81
CA ARG A 776 -26.54 3.75 -26.45
C ARG A 776 -27.74 3.17 -27.20
N SER A 777 -27.82 1.84 -27.35
CA SER A 777 -28.78 1.21 -28.27
C SER A 777 -30.01 0.56 -27.61
N ARG A 778 -30.30 0.81 -26.33
CA ARG A 778 -31.49 0.26 -25.63
C ARG A 778 -32.07 1.14 -24.54
#